data_AF-A0AAV0NBX3-F1
#
_entry.id   AF-A0AAV0NBX3-F1
#
_cell.length_a   1.000
_cell.length_b   1.000
_cell.length_c   1.000
_cell.angle_alpha   90.00
_cell.angle_beta   90.00
_cell.angle_gamma   90.00
#
_symmetry.space_group_name_H-M   'P 1'
#
loop_
_entity.id
_entity.type
_entity.pdbx_description
1 polymer ?
#
loop_
_entity_poly.entity_id
_entity_poly.type
_entity_poly.pdbx_seq_one_letter_code
_entity_poly.pdbx_strand_id
1 'polypeptide(L)'
;MAASVATGSSNLHSGFNTSRRLQGGRQLACTNSPALSFNGWLHKDLSWSQVAFKVLEMPKKCNLSQSAVTRRLSVSSCIGDGGSTKYFDFAVIGSGVAGLRYALEVAKHGTVAVITKAELHESNTNYAQGGVSAVLCPKDSVESHMQDTIVAGAYLCDEETVRVVCTEGPERIRELIAMGAMFDHGEDGNLHLAREGGHSHRRIVHAADMTGREIERALLQAVINDPNISVFQHHFAIDLLTSQDGPDTVCRGVDTLNTETQEVVRFLSRVTLLASGGAGHIYPCTTNPLVATGDGMAMAHRAQAVISNMEFVQFHPTALADEGLPIKPKKARENAFLISEAVRGDGGILYNLSMERFMPKYDERAELAPRDVVARAIDDQLKKHNDTYVLLDISHTPREKILSHFPNIAAECLQHGLDITRQPIPVVPAAHYMCGGVRAGLEGETNVRGLYVAGEVACTGLHGANRLASNSLLEALVFARRAVQPSIDHKKSSSLDLSASSCWARPVVPNALGTDTMDTILGKTEEVRRELQSIMWRYVGIVRSTTMLKTALERVDELETQWEKFLFEQGWKQTMVALEACEMRNLFCSAKLVVGSAMARQESRGLHYTIDFPHVQESMRLPTVIFPSAAVNEMDSMKLLVGVFGTLVLKMVTDVTLVGSHADVRNCKFPAMYNFGDSNSDTGGISAALGEIPPPNGETFFGHPSGRSCDGRLIIDFIAERLKLPYLSAYLDSVGTDFRHGANFATGGSSIRPGGYSPFHLGVQISQFKQFKARTNRLRNQRHLPREVEFSKALYTFEIGQNDLAYGFQHSSEEDVWKSIPDILNQFAEAVKQLYKEGAKFFWVHNTGPLGCLPYSVIYNSDPNNLDGNGCVKSRNNAAQEFNRQLERKLSQLKEQLPRSSFTYVDVYSAKYRLISTAENQGFVHPMEFCCGSYYGYHIDCGKKAVVNGTVYGNPCTDPSRHVSWDGVHYSEAANLWVANRILNGSLSRRAVSVQEACKHI
;
A
#
# COMPACT_ATOMS: atom_id res chain seq x y z
N MET A 1 24.76 -52.26 19.76
CA MET A 1 25.57 -53.50 19.60
C MET A 1 25.25 -54.09 18.24
N ALA A 2 26.26 -54.64 17.54
CA ALA A 2 26.22 -55.59 16.39
C ALA A 2 25.07 -55.54 15.34
N ALA A 3 25.28 -55.73 14.04
CA ALA A 3 26.45 -55.81 13.15
C ALA A 3 25.86 -55.75 11.72
N SER A 4 26.22 -54.82 10.83
CA SER A 4 27.37 -54.84 9.90
C SER A 4 27.57 -56.13 9.08
N VAL A 5 27.80 -55.95 7.77
CA VAL A 5 28.67 -56.69 6.79
C VAL A 5 27.92 -56.69 5.44
N ALA A 6 28.17 -55.74 4.52
CA ALA A 6 29.31 -55.62 3.57
C ALA A 6 29.09 -56.53 2.31
N THR A 7 29.72 -56.34 1.15
CA THR A 7 30.89 -55.56 0.66
C THR A 7 30.54 -54.90 -0.69
N GLY A 8 31.10 -53.75 -1.11
CA GLY A 8 32.40 -53.63 -1.81
C GLY A 8 32.35 -54.18 -3.25
N SER A 9 32.91 -53.61 -4.31
CA SER A 9 33.70 -52.40 -4.60
C SER A 9 34.20 -52.53 -6.06
N SER A 10 34.67 -51.44 -6.67
CA SER A 10 35.61 -51.38 -7.81
C SER A 10 35.20 -51.81 -9.24
N ASN A 11 35.14 -50.79 -10.11
CA ASN A 11 35.98 -50.58 -11.30
C ASN A 11 35.81 -51.33 -12.64
N LEU A 12 35.93 -50.48 -13.68
CA LEU A 12 36.56 -50.65 -15.01
C LEU A 12 35.76 -51.20 -16.21
N HIS A 13 35.74 -50.33 -17.24
CA HIS A 13 35.59 -50.54 -18.68
C HIS A 13 35.68 -52.00 -19.19
N SER A 14 34.84 -52.45 -20.12
CA SER A 14 34.80 -51.93 -21.49
C SER A 14 33.83 -52.73 -22.40
N GLY A 15 33.31 -52.07 -23.45
CA GLY A 15 33.33 -52.66 -24.80
C GLY A 15 32.17 -53.54 -25.30
N PHE A 16 31.72 -53.19 -26.51
CA PHE A 16 31.07 -54.05 -27.53
C PHE A 16 29.62 -54.52 -27.25
N ASN A 17 28.64 -54.02 -28.02
CA ASN A 17 28.13 -54.62 -29.27
C ASN A 17 27.41 -55.97 -29.03
N THR A 18 26.22 -56.24 -29.56
CA THR A 18 25.79 -55.94 -30.94
C THR A 18 24.29 -56.20 -31.13
N SER A 19 23.72 -55.68 -32.24
CA SER A 19 22.63 -56.33 -33.01
C SER A 19 21.20 -56.29 -32.44
N ARG A 20 20.11 -56.22 -33.24
CA ARG A 20 19.97 -56.16 -34.72
C ARG A 20 18.54 -55.74 -35.11
N ARG A 21 18.41 -54.86 -36.13
CA ARG A 21 17.40 -54.90 -37.25
C ARG A 21 15.89 -54.85 -36.90
N LEU A 22 14.94 -54.46 -37.74
CA LEU A 22 14.71 -53.75 -39.03
C LEU A 22 13.16 -53.50 -39.02
N GLN A 23 12.47 -52.69 -39.84
CA GLN A 23 12.71 -51.92 -41.06
C GLN A 23 11.64 -50.81 -41.04
N GLY A 24 11.91 -49.57 -41.46
CA GLY A 24 11.57 -49.10 -42.81
C GLY A 24 10.10 -48.59 -42.92
N GLY A 25 9.79 -47.41 -43.45
CA GLY A 25 10.63 -46.30 -43.90
C GLY A 25 9.94 -45.49 -45.01
N ARG A 26 10.25 -44.19 -45.09
CA ARG A 26 10.45 -43.43 -46.35
C ARG A 26 10.82 -41.98 -46.03
N GLN A 27 11.99 -41.57 -46.51
CA GLN A 27 12.41 -40.17 -46.54
C GLN A 27 11.74 -39.43 -47.70
N LEU A 28 11.62 -38.12 -47.57
CA LEU A 28 12.06 -37.19 -48.60
C LEU A 28 12.82 -36.05 -47.91
N ALA A 29 14.11 -35.94 -48.19
CA ALA A 29 14.95 -34.81 -47.79
C ALA A 29 14.70 -33.63 -48.76
N CYS A 30 14.96 -32.37 -48.40
CA CYS A 30 16.26 -31.69 -48.42
C CYS A 30 15.99 -30.21 -48.01
N THR A 31 16.89 -29.35 -47.52
CA THR A 31 18.34 -29.41 -47.20
C THR A 31 18.72 -28.15 -46.39
N ASN A 32 19.88 -28.19 -45.72
CA ASN A 32 20.74 -27.09 -45.24
C ASN A 32 20.86 -26.90 -43.71
N SER A 33 22.00 -27.38 -43.23
CA SER A 33 22.82 -26.88 -42.12
C SER A 33 24.12 -26.31 -42.76
N PRO A 34 25.11 -25.66 -42.07
CA PRO A 34 25.39 -25.79 -40.63
C PRO A 34 25.98 -24.59 -39.83
N ALA A 35 25.84 -24.71 -38.50
CA ALA A 35 26.83 -24.46 -37.44
C ALA A 35 27.37 -23.04 -37.07
N LEU A 36 27.88 -23.01 -35.82
CA LEU A 36 28.64 -21.96 -35.11
C LEU A 36 27.77 -20.81 -34.52
N SER A 37 27.91 -20.40 -33.25
CA SER A 37 28.82 -20.85 -32.17
C SER A 37 28.18 -20.68 -30.78
N PHE A 38 28.60 -21.48 -29.81
CA PHE A 38 28.34 -21.24 -28.38
C PHE A 38 29.37 -20.23 -27.87
N ASN A 39 28.92 -19.12 -27.28
CA ASN A 39 29.71 -18.35 -26.31
C ASN A 39 28.79 -17.50 -25.44
N GLY A 40 29.03 -17.57 -24.12
CA GLY A 40 28.49 -16.77 -23.02
C GLY A 40 27.22 -15.93 -23.22
N TRP A 41 26.22 -16.17 -22.36
CA TRP A 41 25.94 -15.26 -21.23
C TRP A 41 25.23 -16.05 -20.12
N LEU A 42 25.66 -15.81 -18.88
CA LEU A 42 25.24 -16.49 -17.66
C LEU A 42 24.73 -15.43 -16.68
N HIS A 43 23.71 -15.77 -15.88
CA HIS A 43 23.17 -15.00 -14.76
C HIS A 43 22.55 -13.62 -15.05
N LYS A 44 21.22 -13.56 -14.94
CA LYS A 44 20.44 -12.67 -14.05
C LYS A 44 19.04 -13.33 -13.86
N ASP A 45 18.21 -12.82 -12.97
CA ASP A 45 16.84 -13.28 -12.65
C ASP A 45 16.70 -14.58 -11.81
N LEU A 46 17.20 -14.52 -10.58
CA LEU A 46 16.83 -15.42 -9.48
C LEU A 46 16.40 -14.59 -8.26
N SER A 47 15.21 -13.96 -8.35
CA SER A 47 14.54 -13.33 -7.21
C SER A 47 13.07 -13.69 -7.18
N TRP A 48 12.64 -14.31 -6.08
CA TRP A 48 11.32 -14.92 -5.97
C TRP A 48 10.19 -13.90 -5.76
N SER A 49 10.51 -12.71 -5.27
CA SER A 49 9.59 -11.57 -5.18
C SER A 49 9.08 -11.10 -6.55
N GLN A 50 9.79 -11.42 -7.66
CA GLN A 50 9.31 -11.24 -9.03
C GLN A 50 8.76 -12.54 -9.66
N VAL A 51 9.31 -13.70 -9.32
CA VAL A 51 9.06 -14.96 -10.05
C VAL A 51 7.70 -15.61 -9.73
N ALA A 52 6.98 -15.18 -8.70
CA ALA A 52 5.61 -15.63 -8.41
C ALA A 52 4.63 -15.53 -9.62
N PHE A 53 4.89 -14.64 -10.58
CA PHE A 53 4.09 -14.52 -11.81
C PHE A 53 4.34 -15.62 -12.86
N LYS A 54 5.45 -16.38 -12.81
CA LYS A 54 5.85 -17.30 -13.90
C LYS A 54 5.34 -18.75 -13.78
N VAL A 55 4.68 -19.13 -12.67
CA VAL A 55 3.94 -20.41 -12.55
C VAL A 55 2.43 -20.23 -12.72
N LEU A 56 1.96 -18.99 -12.91
CA LEU A 56 0.64 -18.72 -13.48
C LEU A 56 0.68 -18.82 -15.02
N GLU A 57 1.04 -20.00 -15.55
CA GLU A 57 0.40 -20.42 -16.80
C GLU A 57 -1.11 -20.41 -16.53
N MET A 58 -1.85 -19.61 -17.30
CA MET A 58 -3.27 -19.36 -17.04
C MET A 58 -4.03 -20.69 -16.88
N PRO A 59 -4.61 -21.01 -15.71
CA PRO A 59 -5.60 -22.08 -15.66
C PRO A 59 -6.73 -21.69 -16.62
N LYS A 60 -7.01 -22.57 -17.58
CA LYS A 60 -8.00 -22.35 -18.64
C LYS A 60 -9.28 -21.78 -18.02
N LYS A 61 -9.82 -20.72 -18.61
CA LYS A 61 -11.10 -20.08 -18.21
C LYS A 61 -12.11 -21.15 -17.74
N CYS A 62 -12.39 -21.19 -16.44
CA CYS A 62 -13.50 -21.97 -15.90
C CYS A 62 -14.82 -21.26 -16.26
N ASN A 63 -15.21 -21.38 -17.52
CA ASN A 63 -16.51 -20.96 -18.02
C ASN A 63 -17.58 -21.93 -17.48
N LEU A 64 -18.03 -21.72 -16.24
CA LEU A 64 -19.18 -22.42 -15.68
C LEU A 64 -20.47 -21.79 -16.22
N SER A 65 -21.09 -22.46 -17.20
CA SER A 65 -22.41 -22.08 -17.68
C SER A 65 -23.48 -22.40 -16.64
N GLN A 66 -24.42 -21.48 -16.45
CA GLN A 66 -25.57 -21.69 -15.57
C GLN A 66 -26.42 -22.84 -16.10
N SER A 67 -26.46 -23.96 -15.35
CA SER A 67 -27.56 -24.91 -15.43
C SER A 67 -28.08 -25.17 -14.01
N ALA A 68 -29.32 -24.75 -13.76
CA ALA A 68 -29.92 -24.83 -12.44
C ALA A 68 -30.52 -26.22 -12.21
N VAL A 69 -29.95 -27.00 -11.28
CA VAL A 69 -30.62 -28.14 -10.66
C VAL A 69 -30.47 -28.05 -9.15
N THR A 70 -31.52 -27.59 -8.48
CA THR A 70 -31.57 -27.49 -7.02
C THR A 70 -31.77 -28.87 -6.41
N ARG A 71 -30.72 -29.46 -5.82
CA ARG A 71 -30.86 -30.58 -4.88
C ARG A 71 -30.25 -30.21 -3.53
N ARG A 72 -31.11 -30.07 -2.52
CA ARG A 72 -30.69 -30.10 -1.11
C ARG A 72 -30.09 -31.48 -0.84
N LEU A 73 -28.81 -31.52 -0.47
CA LEU A 73 -28.18 -32.69 0.13
C LEU A 73 -27.69 -32.30 1.53
N SER A 74 -27.95 -33.17 2.49
CA SER A 74 -27.58 -33.02 3.89
C SER A 74 -26.07 -33.09 4.09
N VAL A 75 -25.56 -32.33 5.05
CA VAL A 75 -24.14 -32.38 5.46
C VAL A 75 -23.89 -33.69 6.20
N SER A 76 -23.33 -34.69 5.52
CA SER A 76 -22.86 -35.93 6.15
C SER A 76 -21.78 -36.66 5.33
N SER A 77 -20.58 -36.07 5.22
CA SER A 77 -19.31 -36.81 5.03
C SER A 77 -18.10 -35.86 5.05
N CYS A 78 -17.67 -35.45 6.24
CA CYS A 78 -16.32 -34.92 6.42
C CYS A 78 -15.32 -36.09 6.43
N ILE A 79 -15.00 -36.62 5.25
CA ILE A 79 -13.91 -37.56 4.85
C ILE A 79 -14.36 -38.14 3.51
N GLY A 80 -13.57 -37.98 2.43
CA GLY A 80 -13.96 -38.53 1.14
C GLY A 80 -13.39 -37.92 -0.14
N ASP A 81 -12.12 -37.49 -0.17
CA ASP A 81 -11.22 -37.89 -1.27
C ASP A 81 -9.75 -37.76 -0.83
N GLY A 82 -8.87 -38.60 -1.36
CA GLY A 82 -7.47 -38.71 -0.88
C GLY A 82 -6.52 -37.71 -1.55
N GLY A 83 -5.94 -36.74 -0.86
CA GLY A 83 -6.11 -36.30 0.53
C GLY A 83 -5.57 -34.88 0.72
N SER A 84 -5.72 -34.31 1.93
CA SER A 84 -5.23 -32.98 2.37
C SER A 84 -5.96 -31.71 1.89
N THR A 85 -7.21 -31.76 1.40
CA THR A 85 -8.10 -30.58 1.34
C THR A 85 -9.16 -30.66 2.45
N LYS A 86 -9.36 -29.57 3.20
CA LYS A 86 -10.37 -29.42 4.26
C LYS A 86 -11.28 -28.23 3.92
N TYR A 87 -12.55 -28.31 4.29
CA TYR A 87 -13.57 -27.30 3.97
C TYR A 87 -14.24 -26.78 5.25
N PHE A 88 -14.28 -25.46 5.40
CA PHE A 88 -14.89 -24.76 6.53
C PHE A 88 -15.73 -23.58 6.04
N ASP A 89 -16.62 -23.05 6.89
CA ASP A 89 -17.25 -21.77 6.59
C ASP A 89 -16.29 -20.60 6.83
N PHE A 90 -15.56 -20.66 7.95
CA PHE A 90 -14.61 -19.64 8.38
C PHE A 90 -13.22 -20.28 8.61
N ALA A 91 -12.17 -19.65 8.09
CA ALA A 91 -10.79 -19.92 8.48
C ALA A 91 -10.24 -18.76 9.32
N VAL A 92 -9.53 -19.06 10.39
CA VAL A 92 -8.92 -18.09 11.30
C VAL A 92 -7.45 -18.44 11.42
N ILE A 93 -6.57 -17.52 10.98
CA ILE A 93 -5.13 -17.75 10.96
C ILE A 93 -4.51 -17.00 12.14
N GLY A 94 -4.14 -17.74 13.18
CA GLY A 94 -3.63 -17.25 14.46
C GLY A 94 -4.57 -17.54 15.64
N SER A 95 -4.02 -18.10 16.72
CA SER A 95 -4.75 -18.44 17.96
C SER A 95 -4.59 -17.42 19.09
N GLY A 96 -4.17 -16.19 18.80
CA GLY A 96 -4.16 -15.10 19.79
C GLY A 96 -5.57 -14.55 20.08
N VAL A 97 -5.66 -13.58 21.02
CA VAL A 97 -6.94 -13.00 21.50
C VAL A 97 -7.90 -12.60 20.38
N ALA A 98 -7.44 -11.98 19.29
CA ALA A 98 -8.29 -11.62 18.15
C ALA A 98 -8.91 -12.85 17.47
N GLY A 99 -8.08 -13.85 17.15
CA GLY A 99 -8.50 -15.06 16.45
C GLY A 99 -9.49 -15.88 17.29
N LEU A 100 -9.18 -16.13 18.57
CA LEU A 100 -10.05 -16.87 19.47
C LEU A 100 -11.38 -16.14 19.72
N ARG A 101 -11.34 -14.82 19.97
CA ARG A 101 -12.55 -14.00 20.21
C ARG A 101 -13.48 -14.03 18.99
N TYR A 102 -12.93 -13.91 17.79
CA TYR A 102 -13.70 -13.99 16.54
C TYR A 102 -14.27 -15.40 16.33
N ALA A 103 -13.44 -16.44 16.47
CA ALA A 103 -13.83 -17.84 16.27
C ALA A 103 -15.06 -18.22 17.11
N LEU A 104 -15.08 -17.86 18.40
CA LEU A 104 -16.21 -18.08 19.32
C LEU A 104 -17.51 -17.39 18.89
N GLU A 105 -17.46 -16.27 18.17
CA GLU A 105 -18.66 -15.62 17.64
C GLU A 105 -19.14 -16.24 16.33
N VAL A 106 -18.23 -16.53 15.39
CA VAL A 106 -18.61 -17.09 14.09
C VAL A 106 -18.98 -18.58 14.15
N ALA A 107 -18.51 -19.31 15.17
CA ALA A 107 -18.91 -20.69 15.48
C ALA A 107 -20.44 -20.85 15.64
N LYS A 108 -21.11 -19.83 16.19
CA LYS A 108 -22.58 -19.75 16.33
C LYS A 108 -23.30 -19.74 14.97
N HIS A 109 -22.56 -19.58 13.87
CA HIS A 109 -23.08 -19.38 12.52
C HIS A 109 -22.47 -20.32 11.47
N GLY A 110 -21.51 -21.20 11.80
CA GLY A 110 -20.88 -22.14 10.87
C GLY A 110 -19.65 -22.84 11.42
N THR A 111 -19.05 -23.73 10.64
CA THR A 111 -17.82 -24.42 11.04
C THR A 111 -16.59 -23.52 10.91
N VAL A 112 -15.69 -23.61 11.90
CA VAL A 112 -14.50 -22.75 12.01
C VAL A 112 -13.23 -23.60 12.06
N ALA A 113 -12.24 -23.27 11.23
CA ALA A 113 -10.87 -23.74 11.40
C ALA A 113 -10.02 -22.67 12.07
N VAL A 114 -9.51 -22.93 13.27
CA VAL A 114 -8.46 -22.11 13.91
C VAL A 114 -7.12 -22.74 13.57
N ILE A 115 -6.36 -22.09 12.69
CA ILE A 115 -5.07 -22.54 12.16
C ILE A 115 -3.99 -21.78 12.90
N THR A 116 -3.08 -22.47 13.58
CA THR A 116 -1.98 -21.84 14.31
C THR A 116 -0.65 -22.55 14.07
N LYS A 117 0.42 -21.75 14.08
CA LYS A 117 1.76 -22.10 13.58
C LYS A 117 2.52 -23.03 14.53
N ALA A 118 2.20 -22.99 15.82
CA ALA A 118 2.81 -23.78 16.87
C ALA A 118 1.71 -24.33 17.81
N GLU A 119 1.96 -24.39 19.12
CA GLU A 119 0.96 -24.69 20.14
C GLU A 119 -0.11 -23.58 20.25
N LEU A 120 -1.30 -23.92 20.72
CA LEU A 120 -2.44 -23.03 20.89
C LEU A 120 -2.14 -21.73 21.65
N HIS A 121 -1.31 -21.83 22.69
CA HIS A 121 -0.96 -20.75 23.62
C HIS A 121 0.33 -20.01 23.24
N GLU A 122 0.97 -20.37 22.12
CA GLU A 122 2.21 -19.73 21.68
C GLU A 122 1.90 -18.51 20.82
N SER A 123 1.53 -17.41 21.49
CA SER A 123 1.16 -16.15 20.83
C SER A 123 1.61 -14.92 21.63
N ASN A 124 1.70 -13.76 20.97
CA ASN A 124 1.92 -12.46 21.64
C ASN A 124 0.93 -12.17 22.79
N THR A 125 -0.24 -12.83 22.79
CA THR A 125 -1.24 -12.69 23.85
C THR A 125 -0.71 -13.24 25.18
N ASN A 126 -0.21 -14.48 25.22
CA ASN A 126 0.22 -15.17 26.44
C ASN A 126 1.24 -14.35 27.26
N TYR A 127 2.16 -13.69 26.57
CA TYR A 127 3.27 -12.94 27.15
C TYR A 127 2.92 -11.49 27.55
N ALA A 128 1.67 -11.05 27.36
CA ALA A 128 1.26 -9.68 27.71
C ALA A 128 1.08 -9.50 29.23
N GLN A 129 2.04 -8.80 29.85
CA GLN A 129 2.06 -8.58 31.31
C GLN A 129 1.06 -7.49 31.76
N GLY A 130 1.19 -6.28 31.19
CA GLY A 130 0.56 -5.03 31.64
C GLY A 130 -0.95 -5.10 31.86
N GLY A 131 -1.74 -5.08 30.80
CA GLY A 131 -3.17 -5.31 30.89
C GLY A 131 -3.96 -4.89 29.66
N VAL A 132 -5.26 -4.66 29.85
CA VAL A 132 -6.19 -4.14 28.82
C VAL A 132 -6.74 -2.81 29.30
N SER A 133 -6.63 -1.76 28.48
CA SER A 133 -7.21 -0.46 28.78
C SER A 133 -8.72 -0.46 28.53
N ALA A 134 -9.52 0.02 29.48
CA ALA A 134 -10.96 0.25 29.33
C ALA A 134 -11.49 1.24 30.38
N VAL A 135 -12.45 2.07 29.98
CA VAL A 135 -13.11 3.04 30.88
C VAL A 135 -14.11 2.31 31.79
N LEU A 136 -13.59 1.76 32.89
CA LEU A 136 -14.33 0.96 33.88
C LEU A 136 -14.66 1.73 35.17
N CYS A 137 -14.04 2.90 35.39
CA CYS A 137 -14.20 3.71 36.59
C CYS A 137 -15.08 4.96 36.32
N PRO A 138 -16.05 5.31 37.19
CA PRO A 138 -16.84 6.55 37.04
C PRO A 138 -16.05 7.87 37.12
N LYS A 139 -14.78 7.83 37.51
CA LYS A 139 -13.86 8.99 37.53
C LYS A 139 -13.10 9.17 36.21
N ASP A 140 -13.31 8.28 35.25
CA ASP A 140 -12.65 8.26 33.95
C ASP A 140 -13.71 8.41 32.83
N SER A 141 -13.31 8.77 31.61
CA SER A 141 -14.22 8.96 30.48
C SER A 141 -13.64 8.44 29.16
N VAL A 142 -14.55 8.16 28.20
CA VAL A 142 -14.17 7.74 26.85
C VAL A 142 -13.36 8.83 26.16
N GLU A 143 -13.74 10.10 26.32
CA GLU A 143 -13.04 11.26 25.79
C GLU A 143 -11.61 11.36 26.36
N SER A 144 -11.41 11.05 27.65
CA SER A 144 -10.08 10.97 28.24
C SER A 144 -9.23 9.84 27.64
N HIS A 145 -9.80 8.65 27.41
CA HIS A 145 -9.10 7.55 26.75
C HIS A 145 -8.75 7.87 25.29
N MET A 146 -9.68 8.51 24.58
CA MET A 146 -9.47 8.99 23.22
C MET A 146 -8.33 10.01 23.17
N GLN A 147 -8.32 11.00 24.08
CA GLN A 147 -7.27 12.01 24.13
C GLN A 147 -5.90 11.41 24.45
N ASP A 148 -5.81 10.52 25.45
CA ASP A 148 -4.56 9.79 25.77
C ASP A 148 -4.05 9.03 24.52
N THR A 149 -4.95 8.38 23.78
CA THR A 149 -4.61 7.59 22.58
C THR A 149 -4.15 8.47 21.40
N ILE A 150 -4.87 9.56 21.11
CA ILE A 150 -4.54 10.49 20.02
C ILE A 150 -3.19 11.19 20.27
N VAL A 151 -2.94 11.60 21.52
CA VAL A 151 -1.67 12.19 21.94
C VAL A 151 -0.53 11.17 21.84
N ALA A 152 -0.74 9.96 22.34
CA ALA A 152 0.27 8.89 22.27
C ALA A 152 0.63 8.55 20.82
N GLY A 153 -0.35 8.42 19.93
CA GLY A 153 -0.15 8.17 18.50
C GLY A 153 0.29 9.39 17.67
N ALA A 154 0.75 10.46 18.32
CA ALA A 154 1.26 11.70 17.72
C ALA A 154 0.32 12.33 16.67
N TYR A 155 -0.98 12.32 16.96
CA TYR A 155 -2.06 12.87 16.14
C TYR A 155 -2.19 12.26 14.72
N LEU A 156 -1.57 11.10 14.49
CA LEU A 156 -1.72 10.33 13.24
C LEU A 156 -2.81 9.24 13.34
N CYS A 157 -3.55 9.20 14.45
CA CYS A 157 -4.61 8.22 14.66
C CYS A 157 -5.83 8.51 13.76
N ASP A 158 -6.53 7.48 13.35
CA ASP A 158 -7.90 7.64 12.84
C ASP A 158 -8.83 7.88 14.05
N GLU A 159 -9.33 9.11 14.19
CA GLU A 159 -10.16 9.52 15.33
C GLU A 159 -11.46 8.71 15.45
N GLU A 160 -12.01 8.22 14.34
CA GLU A 160 -13.22 7.40 14.33
C GLU A 160 -12.92 5.98 14.85
N THR A 161 -11.80 5.38 14.42
CA THR A 161 -11.29 4.13 15.01
C THR A 161 -11.01 4.30 16.50
N VAL A 162 -10.33 5.38 16.93
CA VAL A 162 -10.05 5.64 18.36
C VAL A 162 -11.35 5.72 19.15
N ARG A 163 -12.34 6.46 18.64
CA ARG A 163 -13.66 6.61 19.28
C ARG A 163 -14.37 5.27 19.41
N VAL A 164 -14.44 4.47 18.36
CA VAL A 164 -15.05 3.13 18.36
C VAL A 164 -14.39 2.25 19.42
N VAL A 165 -13.06 2.17 19.42
CA VAL A 165 -12.30 1.30 20.31
C VAL A 165 -12.45 1.71 21.79
N CYS A 166 -12.35 3.01 22.10
CA CYS A 166 -12.51 3.50 23.47
C CYS A 166 -13.96 3.36 23.98
N THR A 167 -14.96 3.52 23.10
CA THR A 167 -16.39 3.37 23.46
C THR A 167 -16.77 1.92 23.72
N GLU A 168 -16.28 0.99 22.89
CA GLU A 168 -16.66 -0.44 22.98
C GLU A 168 -15.85 -1.24 24.01
N GLY A 169 -14.68 -0.73 24.43
CA GLY A 169 -13.76 -1.43 25.33
C GLY A 169 -14.35 -1.94 26.64
N PRO A 170 -15.14 -1.15 27.40
CA PRO A 170 -15.77 -1.62 28.64
C PRO A 170 -16.64 -2.87 28.45
N GLU A 171 -17.30 -3.01 27.30
CA GLU A 171 -18.11 -4.20 27.00
C GLU A 171 -17.24 -5.41 26.64
N ARG A 172 -16.12 -5.21 25.93
CA ARG A 172 -15.14 -6.28 25.66
C ARG A 172 -14.56 -6.87 26.95
N ILE A 173 -14.35 -6.07 28.00
CA ILE A 173 -13.90 -6.59 29.30
C ILE A 173 -15.01 -7.41 29.99
N ARG A 174 -16.26 -6.95 29.96
CA ARG A 174 -17.40 -7.72 30.51
C ARG A 174 -17.59 -9.06 29.81
N GLU A 175 -17.44 -9.08 28.48
CA GLU A 175 -17.44 -10.31 27.69
C GLU A 175 -16.34 -11.30 28.13
N LEU A 176 -15.12 -10.84 28.39
CA LEU A 176 -14.03 -11.69 28.89
C LEU A 176 -14.30 -12.24 30.29
N ILE A 177 -14.80 -11.41 31.22
CA ILE A 177 -15.19 -11.85 32.57
C ILE A 177 -16.30 -12.91 32.47
N ALA A 178 -17.28 -12.72 31.59
CA ALA A 178 -18.36 -13.69 31.35
C ALA A 178 -17.86 -15.01 30.72
N MET A 179 -16.73 -15.01 30.02
CA MET A 179 -16.03 -16.22 29.54
C MET A 179 -15.11 -16.84 30.61
N GLY A 180 -15.05 -16.27 31.81
CA GLY A 180 -14.29 -16.79 32.94
C GLY A 180 -12.85 -16.31 33.03
N ALA A 181 -12.50 -15.17 32.42
CA ALA A 181 -11.24 -14.47 32.71
C ALA A 181 -11.31 -13.81 34.09
N MET A 182 -10.32 -14.07 34.93
CA MET A 182 -10.19 -13.56 36.29
C MET A 182 -9.23 -12.37 36.33
N PHE A 183 -9.72 -11.23 36.81
CA PHE A 183 -8.91 -10.01 36.98
C PHE A 183 -8.78 -9.65 38.47
N ASP A 184 -7.74 -8.90 38.81
CA ASP A 184 -7.47 -8.49 40.19
C ASP A 184 -8.54 -7.53 40.70
N HIS A 185 -8.85 -7.61 42.00
CA HIS A 185 -9.81 -6.76 42.67
C HIS A 185 -9.14 -5.97 43.81
N GLY A 186 -9.59 -4.73 44.02
CA GLY A 186 -9.13 -3.88 45.11
C GLY A 186 -9.77 -4.23 46.45
N GLU A 187 -9.34 -3.57 47.52
CA GLU A 187 -9.89 -3.72 48.89
C GLU A 187 -11.39 -3.35 48.97
N ASP A 188 -11.89 -2.57 48.00
CA ASP A 188 -13.29 -2.17 47.88
C ASP A 188 -14.17 -3.21 47.15
N GLY A 189 -13.58 -4.30 46.66
CA GLY A 189 -14.26 -5.34 45.90
C GLY A 189 -14.57 -4.98 44.45
N ASN A 190 -14.08 -3.85 43.94
CA ASN A 190 -14.13 -3.51 42.51
C ASN A 190 -12.86 -4.02 41.79
N LEU A 191 -12.86 -4.01 40.45
CA LEU A 191 -11.65 -4.31 39.66
C LEU A 191 -10.51 -3.35 40.03
N HIS A 192 -9.33 -3.89 40.29
CA HIS A 192 -8.13 -3.08 40.48
C HIS A 192 -7.63 -2.55 39.13
N LEU A 193 -7.30 -1.25 39.09
CA LEU A 193 -6.93 -0.55 37.85
C LEU A 193 -5.52 0.06 37.94
N ALA A 194 -4.64 -0.42 37.07
CA ALA A 194 -3.29 0.09 36.87
C ALA A 194 -3.26 1.34 35.96
N ARG A 195 -2.08 1.97 35.89
CA ARG A 195 -1.78 3.09 34.97
C ARG A 195 -0.37 2.93 34.43
N GLU A 196 -0.24 2.88 33.11
CA GLU A 196 1.03 2.83 32.36
C GLU A 196 1.36 4.20 31.74
N GLY A 197 2.52 4.30 31.08
CA GLY A 197 2.96 5.52 30.40
C GLY A 197 1.96 6.01 29.36
N GLY A 198 1.76 7.34 29.31
CA GLY A 198 0.82 8.00 28.40
C GLY A 198 -0.64 8.06 28.88
N HIS A 199 -1.04 7.32 29.92
CA HIS A 199 -2.40 7.41 30.46
C HIS A 199 -2.56 8.52 31.50
N SER A 200 -3.65 9.28 31.41
CA SER A 200 -4.06 10.26 32.44
C SER A 200 -4.73 9.59 33.65
N HIS A 201 -5.57 8.57 33.41
CA HIS A 201 -6.36 7.87 34.43
C HIS A 201 -5.92 6.41 34.66
N ARG A 202 -6.31 5.84 35.82
CA ARG A 202 -6.21 4.40 36.10
C ARG A 202 -7.34 3.68 35.37
N ARG A 203 -7.01 3.01 34.26
CA ARG A 203 -7.98 2.38 33.34
C ARG A 203 -7.56 0.99 32.86
N ILE A 204 -6.47 0.44 33.37
CA ILE A 204 -5.89 -0.81 32.88
C ILE A 204 -6.30 -1.95 33.81
N VAL A 205 -7.17 -2.84 33.33
CA VAL A 205 -7.53 -4.07 34.04
C VAL A 205 -6.44 -5.12 33.79
N HIS A 206 -6.06 -5.85 34.84
CA HIS A 206 -4.95 -6.78 34.81
C HIS A 206 -5.18 -8.01 35.72
N ALA A 207 -4.34 -9.03 35.57
CA ALA A 207 -4.28 -10.20 36.45
C ALA A 207 -2.82 -10.43 36.83
N ALA A 208 -2.42 -9.93 38.01
CA ALA A 208 -1.03 -9.69 38.40
C ALA A 208 -0.23 -9.05 37.25
N ASP A 209 0.95 -9.59 36.94
CA ASP A 209 1.78 -9.28 35.78
C ASP A 209 1.70 -10.35 34.67
N MET A 210 0.55 -11.04 34.56
CA MET A 210 0.30 -12.14 33.60
C MET A 210 -1.06 -12.05 32.87
N THR A 211 -1.60 -10.83 32.70
CA THR A 211 -2.96 -10.58 32.18
C THR A 211 -3.28 -11.32 30.88
N GLY A 212 -2.34 -11.33 29.94
CA GLY A 212 -2.51 -11.95 28.63
C GLY A 212 -2.71 -13.47 28.67
N ARG A 213 -1.93 -14.16 29.52
CA ARG A 213 -2.07 -15.59 29.80
C ARG A 213 -3.44 -15.95 30.34
N GLU A 214 -3.98 -15.13 31.23
CA GLU A 214 -5.28 -15.36 31.86
C GLU A 214 -6.45 -15.14 30.88
N ILE A 215 -6.35 -14.10 30.03
CA ILE A 215 -7.30 -13.86 28.93
C ILE A 215 -7.26 -15.02 27.91
N GLU A 216 -6.06 -15.44 27.50
CA GLU A 216 -5.89 -16.52 26.52
C GLU A 216 -6.36 -17.86 27.09
N ARG A 217 -6.08 -18.18 28.37
CA ARG A 217 -6.61 -19.36 29.07
C ARG A 217 -8.13 -19.44 28.99
N ALA A 218 -8.84 -18.35 29.32
CA ALA A 218 -10.30 -18.31 29.29
C ALA A 218 -10.85 -18.53 27.86
N LEU A 219 -10.25 -17.85 26.87
CA LEU A 219 -10.65 -17.97 25.46
C LEU A 219 -10.35 -19.36 24.88
N LEU A 220 -9.19 -19.93 25.16
CA LEU A 220 -8.82 -21.29 24.75
C LEU A 220 -9.75 -22.34 25.36
N GLN A 221 -10.07 -22.21 26.65
CA GLN A 221 -11.00 -23.11 27.32
C GLN A 221 -12.40 -23.07 26.69
N ALA A 222 -12.87 -21.88 26.28
CA ALA A 222 -14.13 -21.74 25.55
C ALA A 222 -14.04 -22.35 24.13
N VAL A 223 -12.92 -22.13 23.41
CA VAL A 223 -12.72 -22.64 22.04
C VAL A 223 -12.64 -24.16 21.98
N ILE A 224 -11.92 -24.79 22.92
CA ILE A 224 -11.80 -26.25 23.02
C ILE A 224 -13.15 -26.91 23.31
N ASN A 225 -14.06 -26.19 23.98
CA ASN A 225 -15.39 -26.69 24.34
C ASN A 225 -16.47 -26.46 23.28
N ASP A 226 -16.21 -25.72 22.19
CA ASP A 226 -17.19 -25.47 21.12
C ASP A 226 -17.11 -26.52 19.99
N PRO A 227 -18.15 -27.34 19.75
CA PRO A 227 -18.12 -28.41 18.77
C PRO A 227 -18.08 -27.94 17.30
N ASN A 228 -18.27 -26.65 17.02
CA ASN A 228 -18.18 -26.10 15.66
C ASN A 228 -16.76 -25.59 15.33
N ILE A 229 -15.86 -25.53 16.31
CA ILE A 229 -14.48 -25.07 16.13
C ILE A 229 -13.56 -26.28 16.04
N SER A 230 -12.73 -26.32 15.01
CA SER A 230 -11.64 -27.28 14.85
C SER A 230 -10.31 -26.54 14.91
N VAL A 231 -9.45 -26.93 15.85
CA VAL A 231 -8.10 -26.37 16.00
C VAL A 231 -7.09 -27.19 15.21
N PHE A 232 -6.19 -26.50 14.52
CA PHE A 232 -5.09 -27.06 13.74
C PHE A 232 -3.78 -26.42 14.23
N GLN A 233 -3.17 -27.04 15.25
CA GLN A 233 -1.83 -26.68 15.76
C GLN A 233 -0.75 -27.08 14.75
N HIS A 234 0.44 -26.49 14.84
CA HIS A 234 1.59 -26.79 13.99
C HIS A 234 1.31 -26.67 12.47
N HIS A 235 0.33 -25.85 12.07
CA HIS A 235 0.02 -25.55 10.68
C HIS A 235 0.51 -24.14 10.34
N PHE A 236 1.69 -24.06 9.72
CA PHE A 236 2.22 -22.83 9.18
C PHE A 236 1.42 -22.40 7.93
N ALA A 237 0.81 -21.22 7.95
CA ALA A 237 0.10 -20.68 6.80
C ALA A 237 1.10 -20.16 5.74
N ILE A 238 1.10 -20.78 4.56
CA ILE A 238 2.04 -20.51 3.46
C ILE A 238 1.58 -19.26 2.70
N ASP A 239 0.39 -19.34 2.10
CA ASP A 239 -0.19 -18.28 1.28
C ASP A 239 -1.72 -18.39 1.18
N LEU A 240 -2.36 -17.23 1.00
CA LEU A 240 -3.80 -17.12 0.81
C LEU A 240 -4.20 -17.54 -0.61
N LEU A 241 -5.28 -18.31 -0.70
CA LEU A 241 -5.85 -18.74 -1.98
C LEU A 241 -6.78 -17.65 -2.50
N THR A 242 -6.37 -16.93 -3.54
CA THR A 242 -7.13 -15.84 -4.14
C THR A 242 -7.69 -16.19 -5.52
N SER A 243 -8.88 -15.68 -5.83
CA SER A 243 -9.54 -15.79 -7.13
C SER A 243 -10.03 -14.42 -7.58
N GLN A 244 -10.01 -14.12 -8.88
CA GLN A 244 -10.67 -12.94 -9.42
C GLN A 244 -12.18 -13.19 -9.60
N ASP A 245 -13.01 -12.27 -9.12
CA ASP A 245 -14.47 -12.25 -9.28
C ASP A 245 -14.88 -10.88 -9.87
N GLY A 246 -14.85 -10.79 -11.19
CA GLY A 246 -14.91 -9.51 -11.89
C GLY A 246 -13.63 -8.70 -11.65
N PRO A 247 -13.71 -7.44 -11.17
CA PRO A 247 -12.55 -6.64 -10.79
C PRO A 247 -12.04 -6.94 -9.37
N ASP A 248 -12.81 -7.69 -8.57
CA ASP A 248 -12.49 -7.89 -7.17
C ASP A 248 -11.60 -9.13 -6.98
N THR A 249 -10.51 -8.98 -6.21
CA THR A 249 -9.78 -10.13 -5.68
C THR A 249 -10.52 -10.70 -4.47
N VAL A 250 -10.81 -11.99 -4.47
CA VAL A 250 -11.57 -12.69 -3.42
C VAL A 250 -10.71 -13.78 -2.79
N CYS A 251 -10.58 -13.79 -1.46
CA CYS A 251 -9.97 -14.89 -0.71
C CYS A 251 -10.92 -16.09 -0.61
N ARG A 252 -10.39 -17.28 -0.81
CA ARG A 252 -11.10 -18.57 -0.86
C ARG A 252 -10.56 -19.60 0.13
N GLY A 253 -9.61 -19.20 0.97
CA GLY A 253 -8.91 -20.08 1.90
C GLY A 253 -7.41 -19.80 1.97
N VAL A 254 -6.66 -20.82 2.41
CA VAL A 254 -5.22 -20.77 2.67
C VAL A 254 -4.60 -22.14 2.45
N ASP A 255 -3.39 -22.18 1.89
CA ASP A 255 -2.53 -23.38 1.95
C ASP A 255 -1.62 -23.31 3.17
N THR A 256 -1.45 -24.44 3.84
CA THR A 256 -0.65 -24.56 5.06
C THR A 256 0.35 -25.71 4.96
N LEU A 257 1.44 -25.65 5.70
CA LEU A 257 2.35 -26.76 5.96
C LEU A 257 2.11 -27.25 7.39
N ASN A 258 1.67 -28.50 7.56
CA ASN A 258 1.74 -29.18 8.84
C ASN A 258 3.20 -29.53 9.12
N THR A 259 3.79 -28.95 10.17
CA THR A 259 5.22 -29.11 10.47
C THR A 259 5.55 -30.39 11.23
N GLU A 260 4.56 -31.06 11.82
CA GLU A 260 4.73 -32.39 12.44
C GLU A 260 4.73 -33.50 11.38
N THR A 261 3.76 -33.48 10.45
CA THR A 261 3.61 -34.52 9.41
C THR A 261 4.37 -34.22 8.12
N GLN A 262 4.86 -32.97 7.96
CA GLN A 262 5.45 -32.46 6.71
C GLN A 262 4.49 -32.61 5.51
N GLU A 263 3.19 -32.42 5.74
CA GLU A 263 2.15 -32.43 4.71
C GLU A 263 1.62 -31.02 4.43
N VAL A 264 1.45 -30.69 3.14
CA VAL A 264 0.76 -29.47 2.73
C VAL A 264 -0.75 -29.70 2.84
N VAL A 265 -1.45 -28.94 3.67
CA VAL A 265 -2.91 -29.02 3.88
C VAL A 265 -3.58 -27.76 3.36
N ARG A 266 -4.52 -27.93 2.43
CA ARG A 266 -5.34 -26.86 1.85
C ARG A 266 -6.61 -26.68 2.66
N PHE A 267 -6.85 -25.47 3.16
CA PHE A 267 -8.08 -25.09 3.84
C PHE A 267 -8.89 -24.17 2.91
N LEU A 268 -10.03 -24.65 2.41
CA LEU A 268 -10.97 -23.84 1.65
C LEU A 268 -12.06 -23.29 2.57
N SER A 269 -12.32 -21.99 2.47
CA SER A 269 -13.27 -21.27 3.31
C SER A 269 -14.07 -20.24 2.50
N ARG A 270 -15.24 -19.86 3.03
CA ARG A 270 -16.02 -18.73 2.48
C ARG A 270 -15.50 -17.39 2.96
N VAL A 271 -14.87 -17.38 4.14
CA VAL A 271 -14.27 -16.21 4.79
C VAL A 271 -12.98 -16.64 5.48
N THR A 272 -11.97 -15.78 5.43
CA THR A 272 -10.71 -15.93 6.15
C THR A 272 -10.45 -14.68 7.01
N LEU A 273 -10.11 -14.86 8.28
CA LEU A 273 -9.62 -13.81 9.15
C LEU A 273 -8.14 -14.03 9.49
N LEU A 274 -7.29 -13.03 9.24
CA LEU A 274 -5.92 -13.00 9.74
C LEU A 274 -5.89 -12.40 11.15
N ALA A 275 -5.24 -13.11 12.07
CA ALA A 275 -4.93 -12.72 13.43
C ALA A 275 -3.52 -13.21 13.85
N SER A 276 -2.57 -13.19 12.91
CA SER A 276 -1.27 -13.85 13.03
C SER A 276 -0.24 -13.16 13.93
N GLY A 277 -0.57 -12.02 14.52
CA GLY A 277 0.39 -11.16 15.24
C GLY A 277 1.31 -10.36 14.32
N GLY A 278 2.32 -9.73 14.92
CA GLY A 278 3.28 -8.84 14.25
C GLY A 278 4.52 -9.53 13.65
N ALA A 279 5.58 -8.72 13.48
CA ALA A 279 6.80 -9.06 12.75
C ALA A 279 8.09 -8.78 13.55
N GLY A 280 8.05 -8.92 14.88
CA GLY A 280 9.18 -8.57 15.77
C GLY A 280 10.50 -9.24 15.41
N HIS A 281 10.46 -10.47 14.87
CA HIS A 281 11.64 -11.24 14.47
C HIS A 281 12.35 -10.76 13.20
N ILE A 282 11.91 -9.65 12.58
CA ILE A 282 12.79 -8.91 11.65
C ILE A 282 13.93 -8.18 12.39
N TYR A 283 13.89 -8.09 13.72
CA TYR A 283 14.95 -7.55 14.59
C TYR A 283 15.58 -8.68 15.44
N PRO A 284 16.84 -8.53 15.89
CA PRO A 284 17.57 -9.57 16.63
C PRO A 284 17.19 -9.60 18.12
N CYS A 285 16.74 -8.47 18.66
CA CYS A 285 16.24 -8.35 20.03
C CYS A 285 14.77 -7.94 19.98
N THR A 286 13.89 -8.87 20.33
CA THR A 286 12.44 -8.67 20.36
C THR A 286 11.84 -9.33 21.59
N THR A 287 10.76 -8.75 22.13
CA THR A 287 9.97 -9.39 23.20
C THR A 287 8.94 -10.38 22.66
N ASN A 288 8.76 -10.45 21.34
CA ASN A 288 7.77 -11.31 20.70
C ASN A 288 8.27 -12.77 20.65
N PRO A 289 7.39 -13.78 20.77
CA PRO A 289 7.77 -15.18 20.66
C PRO A 289 8.22 -15.51 19.23
N LEU A 290 8.96 -16.62 19.07
CA LEU A 290 9.58 -17.04 17.81
C LEU A 290 8.62 -17.09 16.60
N VAL A 291 7.32 -17.32 16.84
CA VAL A 291 6.30 -17.38 15.78
C VAL A 291 6.02 -16.03 15.09
N ALA A 292 6.40 -14.90 15.69
CA ALA A 292 6.07 -13.54 15.22
C ALA A 292 6.99 -13.02 14.08
N THR A 293 6.96 -13.72 12.95
CA THR A 293 7.80 -13.48 11.76
C THR A 293 7.13 -12.64 10.66
N GLY A 294 5.97 -12.03 10.92
CA GLY A 294 5.27 -11.17 9.96
C GLY A 294 4.50 -11.90 8.85
N ASP A 295 4.31 -13.22 8.98
CA ASP A 295 3.73 -14.09 7.94
C ASP A 295 2.40 -13.56 7.37
N GLY A 296 1.50 -13.08 8.25
CA GLY A 296 0.20 -12.51 7.86
C GLY A 296 0.31 -11.26 6.99
N MET A 297 1.24 -10.36 7.31
CA MET A 297 1.47 -9.14 6.54
C MET A 297 2.05 -9.50 5.16
N ALA A 298 3.01 -10.43 5.12
CA ALA A 298 3.64 -10.88 3.88
C ALA A 298 2.67 -11.64 2.96
N MET A 299 1.89 -12.59 3.49
CA MET A 299 0.90 -13.32 2.69
C MET A 299 -0.25 -12.43 2.22
N ALA A 300 -0.69 -11.46 3.03
CA ALA A 300 -1.70 -10.48 2.64
C ALA A 300 -1.18 -9.55 1.53
N HIS A 301 0.05 -9.06 1.64
CA HIS A 301 0.69 -8.25 0.60
C HIS A 301 0.79 -9.02 -0.74
N ARG A 302 1.26 -10.28 -0.72
CA ARG A 302 1.26 -11.15 -1.91
C ARG A 302 -0.15 -11.36 -2.47
N ALA A 303 -1.14 -11.55 -1.60
CA ALA A 303 -2.57 -11.65 -1.94
C ALA A 303 -3.21 -10.34 -2.42
N GLN A 304 -2.43 -9.28 -2.66
CA GLN A 304 -2.86 -7.96 -3.13
C GLN A 304 -3.66 -7.14 -2.10
N ALA A 305 -3.52 -7.44 -0.81
CA ALA A 305 -4.05 -6.58 0.25
C ALA A 305 -3.19 -5.33 0.42
N VAL A 306 -3.83 -4.18 0.65
CA VAL A 306 -3.15 -2.90 0.93
C VAL A 306 -2.48 -2.97 2.30
N ILE A 307 -1.21 -2.55 2.36
CA ILE A 307 -0.42 -2.45 3.59
C ILE A 307 -0.29 -0.97 3.99
N SER A 308 -0.15 -0.67 5.28
CA SER A 308 -0.02 0.71 5.76
C SER A 308 0.82 0.84 7.03
N ASN A 309 1.46 2.00 7.21
CA ASN A 309 2.13 2.45 8.44
C ASN A 309 3.27 1.54 8.97
N MET A 310 3.90 0.77 8.09
CA MET A 310 4.91 -0.25 8.48
C MET A 310 6.17 0.36 9.09
N GLU A 311 6.45 1.65 8.91
CA GLU A 311 7.57 2.35 9.53
C GLU A 311 7.46 2.45 11.06
N PHE A 312 6.24 2.37 11.61
CA PHE A 312 5.95 2.56 13.03
C PHE A 312 6.08 1.25 13.83
N VAL A 313 7.32 0.76 13.93
CA VAL A 313 7.70 -0.34 14.81
C VAL A 313 7.93 0.20 16.23
N GLN A 314 7.19 -0.31 17.22
CA GLN A 314 7.39 0.05 18.62
C GLN A 314 8.54 -0.75 19.22
N PHE A 315 9.53 -0.05 19.74
CA PHE A 315 10.54 -0.62 20.62
C PHE A 315 10.09 -0.41 22.08
N HIS A 316 10.01 -1.48 22.87
CA HIS A 316 9.83 -1.34 24.31
C HIS A 316 11.16 -0.87 24.92
N PRO A 317 11.19 0.17 25.77
CA PRO A 317 12.44 0.70 26.31
C PRO A 317 13.12 -0.22 27.33
N THR A 318 12.35 -1.10 27.98
CA THR A 318 12.81 -1.91 29.11
C THR A 318 12.53 -3.40 28.88
N ALA A 319 13.43 -4.08 28.16
CA ALA A 319 13.54 -5.54 28.16
C ALA A 319 14.81 -5.94 28.93
N LEU A 320 14.77 -7.06 29.65
CA LEU A 320 15.86 -7.53 30.52
C LEU A 320 17.09 -7.90 29.69
N ALA A 321 18.25 -7.26 29.94
CA ALA A 321 19.49 -7.49 29.20
C ALA A 321 20.33 -8.63 29.82
N ASP A 322 20.71 -9.63 29.01
CA ASP A 322 21.50 -10.80 29.47
C ASP A 322 22.91 -10.42 29.93
N GLU A 323 23.47 -9.37 29.35
CA GLU A 323 24.84 -8.92 29.55
C GLU A 323 25.11 -8.47 30.99
N GLY A 324 24.09 -7.93 31.65
CA GLY A 324 24.15 -7.40 33.02
C GLY A 324 23.64 -8.35 34.10
N LEU A 325 23.19 -9.56 33.76
CA LEU A 325 22.71 -10.52 34.75
C LEU A 325 23.84 -11.09 35.62
N PRO A 326 23.67 -11.20 36.96
CA PRO A 326 24.65 -11.82 37.84
C PRO A 326 24.97 -13.27 37.47
N ILE A 327 23.94 -14.04 37.08
CA ILE A 327 24.06 -15.40 36.54
C ILE A 327 23.59 -15.39 35.08
N LYS A 328 24.56 -15.28 34.16
CA LYS A 328 24.28 -15.30 32.72
C LYS A 328 23.66 -16.64 32.30
N PRO A 329 22.60 -16.64 31.49
CA PRO A 329 22.02 -17.88 31.00
C PRO A 329 23.00 -18.61 30.07
N LYS A 330 22.95 -19.96 30.09
CA LYS A 330 23.86 -20.82 29.31
C LYS A 330 23.61 -20.79 27.80
N LYS A 331 22.43 -20.34 27.39
CA LYS A 331 22.03 -20.02 26.02
C LYS A 331 21.44 -18.61 26.06
N ALA A 332 21.59 -17.84 24.98
CA ALA A 332 20.84 -16.60 24.81
C ALA A 332 19.33 -16.91 24.84
N ARG A 333 18.53 -15.99 25.39
CA ARG A 333 17.07 -16.14 25.40
C ARG A 333 16.51 -15.95 23.99
N GLU A 334 15.55 -16.80 23.62
CA GLU A 334 14.92 -16.82 22.29
C GLU A 334 14.04 -15.58 22.03
N ASN A 335 13.50 -15.02 23.10
CA ASN A 335 12.86 -13.71 23.14
C ASN A 335 13.31 -12.95 24.42
N ALA A 336 13.43 -11.62 24.31
CA ALA A 336 13.85 -10.77 25.41
C ALA A 336 12.71 -10.64 26.45
N PHE A 337 12.97 -11.03 27.70
CA PHE A 337 11.97 -10.92 28.76
C PHE A 337 11.59 -9.45 29.00
N LEU A 338 10.30 -9.15 28.85
CA LEU A 338 9.75 -7.82 29.07
C LEU A 338 9.81 -7.45 30.56
N ILE A 339 10.35 -6.28 30.89
CA ILE A 339 10.13 -5.66 32.19
C ILE A 339 8.98 -4.65 32.02
N SER A 340 7.82 -4.97 32.59
CA SER A 340 6.58 -4.20 32.42
C SER A 340 6.78 -2.69 32.60
N GLU A 341 6.13 -1.90 31.76
CA GLU A 341 6.07 -0.44 31.87
C GLU A 341 5.49 0.02 33.21
N ALA A 342 4.65 -0.80 33.84
CA ALA A 342 4.16 -0.58 35.20
C ALA A 342 5.31 -0.41 36.23
N VAL A 343 6.50 -0.99 36.02
CA VAL A 343 7.65 -0.78 36.92
C VAL A 343 8.13 0.68 36.89
N ARG A 344 8.15 1.34 35.72
CA ARG A 344 8.38 2.80 35.63
C ARG A 344 7.18 3.58 36.18
N GLY A 345 5.96 3.12 35.90
CA GLY A 345 4.71 3.69 36.41
C GLY A 345 4.62 3.76 37.94
N ASP A 346 5.20 2.77 38.62
CA ASP A 346 5.24 2.66 40.09
C ASP A 346 6.47 3.31 40.75
N GLY A 347 7.32 3.99 39.96
CA GLY A 347 8.44 4.81 40.46
C GLY A 347 9.82 4.44 39.93
N GLY A 348 9.95 3.41 39.09
CA GLY A 348 11.24 2.90 38.60
C GLY A 348 12.07 3.97 37.86
N ILE A 349 13.32 4.16 38.31
CA ILE A 349 14.23 5.22 37.86
C ILE A 349 15.26 4.67 36.88
N LEU A 350 15.58 5.40 35.82
CA LEU A 350 16.57 4.98 34.81
C LEU A 350 17.93 5.65 35.00
N TYR A 351 18.97 4.81 35.10
CA TYR A 351 20.37 5.16 35.32
C TYR A 351 21.30 4.58 34.24
N ASN A 352 22.35 5.30 33.86
CA ASN A 352 23.44 4.70 33.05
C ASN A 352 24.41 3.90 33.95
N LEU A 353 25.42 3.23 33.38
CA LEU A 353 26.37 2.43 34.18
C LEU A 353 27.27 3.28 35.10
N SER A 354 27.30 4.59 34.91
CA SER A 354 27.92 5.56 35.84
C SER A 354 26.99 5.97 37.00
N MET A 355 25.81 5.35 37.13
CA MET A 355 24.75 5.67 38.09
C MET A 355 24.22 7.11 37.98
N GLU A 356 24.29 7.73 36.80
CA GLU A 356 23.63 9.01 36.54
C GLU A 356 22.17 8.80 36.11
N ARG A 357 21.21 9.45 36.79
CA ARG A 357 19.82 9.50 36.32
C ARG A 357 19.75 10.41 35.08
N PHE A 358 19.49 9.82 33.91
CA PHE A 358 19.62 10.54 32.65
C PHE A 358 18.28 11.06 32.09
N MET A 359 17.14 10.40 32.35
CA MET A 359 15.85 10.76 31.73
C MET A 359 15.42 12.24 31.86
N PRO A 360 15.63 12.93 33.01
CA PRO A 360 15.32 14.36 33.12
C PRO A 360 16.12 15.27 32.17
N LYS A 361 17.20 14.78 31.54
CA LYS A 361 17.98 15.49 30.51
C LYS A 361 17.29 15.45 29.12
N TYR A 362 16.27 14.58 28.93
CA TYR A 362 15.60 14.34 27.64
C TYR A 362 14.14 14.80 27.61
N ASP A 363 13.40 14.64 28.71
CA ASP A 363 11.97 14.96 28.78
C ASP A 363 11.58 15.33 30.22
N GLU A 364 10.74 16.36 30.38
CA GLU A 364 10.26 16.82 31.70
C GLU A 364 9.45 15.74 32.45
N ARG A 365 8.82 14.81 31.72
CA ARG A 365 8.09 13.66 32.28
C ARG A 365 9.02 12.54 32.75
N ALA A 366 10.33 12.64 32.46
CA ALA A 366 11.36 11.67 32.76
C ALA A 366 10.94 10.22 32.41
N GLU A 367 10.99 9.28 33.35
CA GLU A 367 10.67 7.86 33.12
C GLU A 367 9.20 7.58 32.76
N LEU A 368 8.30 8.58 32.93
CA LEU A 368 6.90 8.53 32.49
C LEU A 368 6.66 9.14 31.10
N ALA A 369 7.72 9.54 30.39
CA ALA A 369 7.62 9.93 28.99
C ALA A 369 7.13 8.75 28.10
N PRO A 370 6.53 9.03 26.93
CA PRO A 370 6.12 8.00 25.97
C PRO A 370 7.26 7.05 25.57
N ARG A 371 6.91 5.79 25.25
CA ARG A 371 7.85 4.69 24.94
C ARG A 371 8.92 5.06 23.92
N ASP A 372 8.55 5.78 22.87
CA ASP A 372 9.45 6.23 21.80
C ASP A 372 10.51 7.22 22.30
N VAL A 373 10.14 8.12 23.22
CA VAL A 373 11.06 9.06 23.88
C VAL A 373 12.03 8.32 24.79
N VAL A 374 11.53 7.42 25.63
CA VAL A 374 12.38 6.63 26.56
C VAL A 374 13.33 5.71 25.79
N ALA A 375 12.85 5.05 24.73
CA ALA A 375 13.68 4.19 23.89
C ALA A 375 14.80 4.96 23.17
N ARG A 376 14.50 6.16 22.65
CA ARG A 376 15.53 7.07 22.07
C ARG A 376 16.54 7.55 23.11
N ALA A 377 16.10 7.88 24.33
CA ALA A 377 16.99 8.32 25.40
C ALA A 377 17.96 7.20 25.83
N ILE A 378 17.47 5.95 25.93
CA ILE A 378 18.31 4.78 26.23
C ILE A 378 19.28 4.50 25.08
N ASP A 379 18.80 4.45 23.82
CA ASP A 379 19.64 4.26 22.63
C ASP A 379 20.79 5.28 22.53
N ASP A 380 20.52 6.55 22.84
CA ASP A 380 21.52 7.61 22.89
C ASP A 380 22.50 7.47 24.07
N GLN A 381 22.06 7.04 25.26
CA GLN A 381 22.96 6.72 26.38
C GLN A 381 23.91 5.57 26.05
N LEU A 382 23.37 4.45 25.54
CA LEU A 382 24.16 3.27 25.14
C LEU A 382 25.24 3.65 24.13
N LYS A 383 24.89 4.46 23.11
CA LYS A 383 25.82 4.94 22.08
C LYS A 383 26.86 5.92 22.61
N LYS A 384 26.49 6.82 23.54
CA LYS A 384 27.42 7.82 24.12
C LYS A 384 28.47 7.21 25.04
N HIS A 385 28.10 6.20 25.82
CA HIS A 385 28.98 5.56 26.80
C HIS A 385 29.62 4.27 26.26
N ASN A 386 29.17 3.77 25.11
CA ASN A 386 29.51 2.44 24.58
C ASN A 386 29.13 1.31 25.57
N ASP A 387 28.00 1.50 26.26
CA ASP A 387 27.40 0.56 27.20
C ASP A 387 26.51 -0.46 26.45
N THR A 388 26.33 -1.65 27.03
CA THR A 388 25.45 -2.70 26.46
C THR A 388 24.03 -2.71 27.03
N TYR A 389 23.83 -2.12 28.21
CA TYR A 389 22.53 -1.96 28.88
C TYR A 389 22.54 -0.73 29.78
N VAL A 390 21.35 -0.27 30.18
CA VAL A 390 21.16 0.71 31.25
C VAL A 390 20.48 0.04 32.44
N LEU A 391 20.31 0.77 33.55
CA LEU A 391 19.78 0.24 34.81
C LEU A 391 18.42 0.84 35.14
N LEU A 392 17.42 0.00 35.45
CA LEU A 392 16.10 0.38 35.94
C LEU A 392 15.98 0.02 37.42
N ASP A 393 15.95 1.01 38.31
CA ASP A 393 15.91 0.81 39.75
C ASP A 393 14.52 1.06 40.36
N ILE A 394 13.94 0.02 40.96
CA ILE A 394 12.71 0.07 41.76
C ILE A 394 12.96 -0.26 43.25
N SER A 395 14.20 -0.55 43.65
CA SER A 395 14.56 -1.06 44.99
C SER A 395 14.29 -0.10 46.15
N HIS A 396 14.04 1.18 45.85
CA HIS A 396 13.58 2.19 46.81
C HIS A 396 12.11 1.99 47.25
N THR A 397 11.33 1.15 46.55
CA THR A 397 9.95 0.79 46.90
C THR A 397 9.93 -0.35 47.94
N PRO A 398 8.98 -0.39 48.89
CA PRO A 398 8.90 -1.48 49.88
C PRO A 398 8.84 -2.88 49.24
N ARG A 399 9.62 -3.81 49.79
CA ARG A 399 9.80 -5.18 49.27
C ARG A 399 8.46 -5.89 49.05
N GLU A 400 7.56 -5.80 50.02
CA GLU A 400 6.25 -6.43 50.02
C GLU A 400 5.39 -5.93 48.85
N LYS A 401 5.46 -4.63 48.55
CA LYS A 401 4.75 -4.02 47.43
C LYS A 401 5.33 -4.48 46.09
N ILE A 402 6.66 -4.52 45.94
CA ILE A 402 7.30 -5.00 44.71
C ILE A 402 6.91 -6.46 44.43
N LEU A 403 7.00 -7.34 45.43
CA LEU A 403 6.67 -8.76 45.28
C LEU A 403 5.17 -9.01 45.06
N SER A 404 4.30 -8.12 45.55
CA SER A 404 2.85 -8.20 45.31
C SER A 404 2.44 -7.69 43.92
N HIS A 405 3.11 -6.66 43.38
CA HIS A 405 2.77 -6.05 42.10
C HIS A 405 3.45 -6.75 40.90
N PHE A 406 4.66 -7.27 41.10
CA PHE A 406 5.51 -7.82 40.03
C PHE A 406 6.04 -9.22 40.36
N PRO A 407 5.19 -10.19 40.75
CA PRO A 407 5.63 -11.51 41.22
C PRO A 407 6.35 -12.32 40.13
N ASN A 408 5.90 -12.27 38.87
CA ASN A 408 6.55 -12.99 37.77
C ASN A 408 7.88 -12.34 37.38
N ILE A 409 7.95 -11.00 37.31
CA ILE A 409 9.22 -10.28 37.07
C ILE A 409 10.24 -10.56 38.19
N ALA A 410 9.81 -10.54 39.45
CA ALA A 410 10.67 -10.85 40.59
C ALA A 410 11.18 -12.29 40.54
N ALA A 411 10.32 -13.26 40.22
CA ALA A 411 10.69 -14.67 40.09
C ALA A 411 11.67 -14.91 38.93
N GLU A 412 11.46 -14.27 37.78
CA GLU A 412 12.35 -14.38 36.61
C GLU A 412 13.74 -13.81 36.91
N CYS A 413 13.83 -12.58 37.40
CA CYS A 413 15.10 -11.97 37.76
C CYS A 413 15.85 -12.78 38.83
N LEU A 414 15.13 -13.36 39.81
CA LEU A 414 15.74 -14.16 40.87
C LEU A 414 16.36 -15.48 40.37
N GLN A 415 15.82 -16.10 39.31
CA GLN A 415 16.46 -17.25 38.65
C GLN A 415 17.87 -16.93 38.12
N HIS A 416 18.10 -15.67 37.76
CA HIS A 416 19.39 -15.15 37.31
C HIS A 416 20.23 -14.49 38.43
N GLY A 417 19.85 -14.70 39.70
CA GLY A 417 20.56 -14.20 40.86
C GLY A 417 20.37 -12.71 41.15
N LEU A 418 19.33 -12.07 40.57
CA LEU A 418 19.04 -10.64 40.70
C LEU A 418 17.81 -10.43 41.59
N ASP A 419 17.99 -9.87 42.80
CA ASP A 419 16.87 -9.48 43.67
C ASP A 419 16.46 -8.03 43.37
N ILE A 420 15.40 -7.86 42.56
CA ILE A 420 14.88 -6.55 42.12
C ILE A 420 14.42 -5.64 43.28
N THR A 421 14.26 -6.18 44.49
CA THR A 421 13.92 -5.41 45.70
C THR A 421 15.14 -4.82 46.39
N ARG A 422 16.35 -5.07 45.85
CA ARG A 422 17.65 -4.64 46.40
C ARG A 422 18.64 -4.16 45.35
N GLN A 423 18.41 -4.47 44.08
CA GLN A 423 19.35 -4.28 42.98
C GLN A 423 18.61 -3.73 41.75
N PRO A 424 19.24 -2.83 40.97
CA PRO A 424 18.66 -2.33 39.73
C PRO A 424 18.66 -3.40 38.63
N ILE A 425 17.67 -3.35 37.76
CA ILE A 425 17.45 -4.31 36.67
C ILE A 425 18.23 -3.87 35.42
N PRO A 426 19.09 -4.71 34.82
CA PRO A 426 19.76 -4.40 33.56
C PRO A 426 18.75 -4.46 32.41
N VAL A 427 18.60 -3.36 31.67
CA VAL A 427 17.58 -3.22 30.62
C VAL A 427 18.12 -2.61 29.32
N VAL A 428 17.54 -3.04 28.20
CA VAL A 428 17.86 -2.60 26.85
C VAL A 428 16.55 -2.46 26.04
N PRO A 429 16.49 -1.58 25.01
CA PRO A 429 15.33 -1.54 24.14
C PRO A 429 15.21 -2.80 23.26
N ALA A 430 13.98 -3.24 22.97
CA ALA A 430 13.70 -4.40 22.14
C ALA A 430 12.46 -4.17 21.25
N ALA A 431 12.43 -4.74 20.03
CA ALA A 431 11.25 -4.65 19.16
C ALA A 431 10.05 -5.37 19.79
N HIS A 432 8.87 -4.75 19.79
CA HIS A 432 7.76 -5.14 20.66
C HIS A 432 6.38 -5.18 19.99
N TYR A 433 6.05 -4.20 19.13
CA TYR A 433 4.72 -4.12 18.52
C TYR A 433 4.76 -3.47 17.13
N MET A 434 4.03 -4.02 16.17
CA MET A 434 3.81 -3.38 14.86
C MET A 434 2.59 -2.46 14.93
N CYS A 435 2.75 -1.14 14.75
CA CYS A 435 1.60 -0.22 14.65
C CYS A 435 1.03 -0.16 13.21
N GLY A 436 1.82 -0.57 12.23
CA GLY A 436 1.41 -0.83 10.85
C GLY A 436 1.09 -2.30 10.58
N GLY A 437 0.58 -2.58 9.38
CA GLY A 437 0.13 -3.90 8.98
C GLY A 437 -0.84 -3.85 7.80
N VAL A 438 -1.67 -4.88 7.67
CA VAL A 438 -2.71 -4.98 6.63
C VAL A 438 -3.80 -3.95 6.89
N ARG A 439 -4.05 -3.05 5.94
CA ARG A 439 -5.01 -1.94 6.12
C ARG A 439 -6.43 -2.48 6.28
N ALA A 440 -7.08 -2.08 7.37
CA ALA A 440 -8.44 -2.47 7.72
C ALA A 440 -9.42 -1.30 7.60
N GLY A 441 -10.68 -1.59 7.23
CA GLY A 441 -11.82 -0.73 7.50
C GLY A 441 -12.33 -0.89 8.94
N LEU A 442 -13.35 -0.11 9.32
CA LEU A 442 -13.92 -0.11 10.68
C LEU A 442 -14.56 -1.45 11.08
N GLU A 443 -14.87 -2.34 10.14
CA GLU A 443 -15.36 -3.69 10.43
C GLU A 443 -14.28 -4.76 10.25
N GLY A 444 -12.99 -4.37 10.21
CA GLY A 444 -11.87 -5.28 9.99
C GLY A 444 -11.77 -5.79 8.55
N GLU A 445 -12.51 -5.21 7.60
CA GLU A 445 -12.48 -5.64 6.19
C GLU A 445 -11.25 -5.11 5.44
N THR A 446 -10.72 -5.92 4.51
CA THR A 446 -9.65 -5.49 3.59
C THR A 446 -10.20 -5.18 2.20
N ASN A 447 -9.34 -4.72 1.28
CA ASN A 447 -9.68 -4.63 -0.14
C ASN A 447 -9.81 -6.01 -0.83
N VAL A 448 -9.31 -7.08 -0.22
CA VAL A 448 -9.49 -8.45 -0.69
C VAL A 448 -10.80 -9.00 -0.11
N ARG A 449 -11.81 -9.22 -0.95
CA ARG A 449 -13.13 -9.65 -0.48
C ARG A 449 -13.06 -11.03 0.18
N GLY A 450 -13.77 -11.20 1.30
CA GLY A 450 -13.71 -12.42 2.09
C GLY A 450 -12.47 -12.55 2.99
N LEU A 451 -11.51 -11.61 2.89
CA LEU A 451 -10.38 -11.49 3.82
C LEU A 451 -10.63 -10.35 4.81
N TYR A 452 -10.64 -10.71 6.10
CA TYR A 452 -10.74 -9.80 7.23
C TYR A 452 -9.46 -9.88 8.07
N VAL A 453 -9.18 -8.85 8.86
CA VAL A 453 -7.98 -8.76 9.71
C VAL A 453 -8.31 -8.17 11.08
N ALA A 454 -7.68 -8.69 12.14
CA ALA A 454 -7.86 -8.19 13.51
C ALA A 454 -6.62 -8.44 14.38
N GLY A 455 -6.39 -7.55 15.35
CA GLY A 455 -5.18 -7.55 16.18
C GLY A 455 -3.96 -7.01 15.42
N GLU A 456 -2.75 -7.27 15.93
CA GLU A 456 -1.48 -6.66 15.48
C GLU A 456 -1.12 -6.84 14.00
N VAL A 457 -1.70 -7.84 13.31
CA VAL A 457 -1.51 -7.99 11.86
C VAL A 457 -2.20 -6.85 11.06
N ALA A 458 -3.15 -6.14 11.67
CA ALA A 458 -3.96 -5.10 11.06
C ALA A 458 -3.44 -3.68 11.35
N CYS A 459 -3.53 -2.81 10.35
CA CYS A 459 -3.47 -1.36 10.52
C CYS A 459 -4.90 -0.80 10.46
N THR A 460 -5.49 -0.57 11.63
CA THR A 460 -6.85 -0.01 11.81
C THR A 460 -6.88 1.52 11.84
N GLY A 461 -5.70 2.14 11.97
CA GLY A 461 -5.53 3.56 12.28
C GLY A 461 -5.52 3.91 13.77
N LEU A 462 -5.84 2.98 14.69
CA LEU A 462 -5.94 3.25 16.14
C LEU A 462 -4.67 3.86 16.74
N HIS A 463 -3.50 3.30 16.39
CA HIS A 463 -2.22 3.62 17.05
C HIS A 463 -1.50 4.83 16.45
N GLY A 464 -1.96 5.34 15.31
CA GLY A 464 -1.26 6.39 14.56
C GLY A 464 0.22 6.08 14.37
N ALA A 465 1.09 6.95 14.89
CA ALA A 465 2.54 6.81 14.82
C ALA A 465 3.17 6.11 16.05
N ASN A 466 2.39 5.78 17.09
CA ASN A 466 2.87 5.15 18.33
C ASN A 466 1.73 4.61 19.21
N ARG A 467 1.70 3.29 19.41
CA ARG A 467 0.70 2.58 20.23
C ARG A 467 0.76 2.99 21.72
N LEU A 468 -0.34 3.51 22.25
CA LEU A 468 -0.53 3.69 23.70
C LEU A 468 -0.44 2.33 24.43
N ALA A 469 0.11 2.34 25.64
CA ALA A 469 0.21 1.15 26.48
C ALA A 469 -1.18 0.51 26.72
N SER A 470 -1.21 -0.81 26.92
CA SER A 470 -2.44 -1.62 27.05
C SER A 470 -3.55 -1.54 25.95
N ASN A 471 -3.45 -0.68 24.92
CA ASN A 471 -4.48 -0.54 23.86
C ASN A 471 -4.51 -1.70 22.83
N SER A 472 -3.46 -2.52 22.67
CA SER A 472 -3.43 -3.54 21.60
C SER A 472 -4.33 -4.75 21.84
N LEU A 473 -4.43 -5.24 23.08
CA LEU A 473 -5.38 -6.30 23.42
C LEU A 473 -6.83 -5.81 23.28
N LEU A 474 -7.07 -4.54 23.61
CA LEU A 474 -8.36 -3.87 23.42
C LEU A 474 -8.75 -3.81 21.93
N GLU A 475 -7.85 -3.34 21.07
CA GLU A 475 -8.03 -3.31 19.61
C GLU A 475 -8.41 -4.69 19.07
N ALA A 476 -7.63 -5.70 19.45
CA ALA A 476 -7.83 -7.09 19.04
C ALA A 476 -9.23 -7.59 19.40
N LEU A 477 -9.73 -7.31 20.62
CA LEU A 477 -11.08 -7.68 21.05
C LEU A 477 -12.19 -6.93 20.30
N VAL A 478 -12.02 -5.62 20.07
CA VAL A 478 -13.01 -4.79 19.37
C VAL A 478 -13.11 -5.21 17.90
N PHE A 479 -12.00 -5.26 17.17
CA PHE A 479 -12.02 -5.61 15.74
C PHE A 479 -12.39 -7.07 15.49
N ALA A 480 -11.99 -8.00 16.37
CA ALA A 480 -12.49 -9.37 16.32
C ALA A 480 -14.01 -9.45 16.48
N ARG A 481 -14.62 -8.60 17.33
CA ARG A 481 -16.08 -8.56 17.47
C ARG A 481 -16.76 -7.92 16.25
N ARG A 482 -16.22 -6.82 15.73
CA ARG A 482 -16.80 -6.08 14.60
C ARG A 482 -16.76 -6.87 13.29
N ALA A 483 -15.69 -7.60 13.02
CA ALA A 483 -15.55 -8.46 11.83
C ALA A 483 -16.60 -9.59 11.71
N VAL A 484 -17.29 -9.96 12.80
CA VAL A 484 -18.26 -11.07 12.84
C VAL A 484 -19.43 -10.85 11.87
N GLN A 485 -20.12 -9.71 11.96
CA GLN A 485 -21.33 -9.46 11.16
C GLN A 485 -21.06 -9.40 9.65
N PRO A 486 -20.07 -8.63 9.13
CA PRO A 486 -19.80 -8.63 7.69
C PRO A 486 -19.26 -9.98 7.21
N SER A 487 -18.56 -10.75 8.05
CA SER A 487 -18.15 -12.13 7.73
C SER A 487 -19.37 -13.04 7.51
N ILE A 488 -20.37 -12.97 8.40
CA ILE A 488 -21.61 -13.74 8.28
C ILE A 488 -22.38 -13.35 7.00
N ASP A 489 -22.43 -12.05 6.67
CA ASP A 489 -23.14 -11.59 5.47
C ASP A 489 -22.37 -11.90 4.18
N HIS A 490 -21.03 -11.82 4.19
CA HIS A 490 -20.20 -12.31 3.10
C HIS A 490 -20.44 -13.80 2.87
N LYS A 491 -20.40 -14.63 3.93
CA LYS A 491 -20.70 -16.07 3.89
C LYS A 491 -22.05 -16.35 3.21
N LYS A 492 -23.12 -15.63 3.57
CA LYS A 492 -24.46 -15.79 2.96
C LYS A 492 -24.47 -15.47 1.46
N SER A 493 -23.68 -14.48 1.04
CA SER A 493 -23.58 -14.06 -0.36
C SER A 493 -22.62 -14.91 -1.22
N SER A 494 -21.71 -15.65 -0.59
CA SER A 494 -20.59 -16.32 -1.25
C SER A 494 -20.92 -17.77 -1.64
N SER A 495 -21.05 -18.02 -2.94
CA SER A 495 -21.05 -19.37 -3.49
C SER A 495 -19.61 -19.88 -3.61
N LEU A 496 -19.20 -20.78 -2.71
CA LEU A 496 -17.97 -21.56 -2.85
C LEU A 496 -18.31 -22.86 -3.60
N ASP A 497 -17.77 -23.03 -4.81
CA ASP A 497 -17.82 -24.32 -5.50
C ASP A 497 -16.73 -25.25 -4.94
N LEU A 498 -17.10 -26.47 -4.55
CA LEU A 498 -16.17 -27.48 -4.05
C LEU A 498 -15.16 -27.91 -5.12
N SER A 499 -15.51 -27.76 -6.41
CA SER A 499 -14.61 -28.02 -7.55
C SER A 499 -13.39 -27.09 -7.61
N ALA A 500 -13.46 -25.93 -6.94
CA ALA A 500 -12.43 -24.90 -6.98
C ALA A 500 -11.06 -25.35 -6.43
N SER A 501 -10.97 -26.47 -5.69
CA SER A 501 -9.70 -26.97 -5.16
C SER A 501 -8.63 -27.24 -6.24
N SER A 502 -9.03 -27.43 -7.49
CA SER A 502 -8.10 -27.63 -8.63
C SER A 502 -7.65 -26.33 -9.31
N CYS A 503 -8.20 -25.17 -8.95
CA CYS A 503 -7.87 -23.88 -9.55
C CYS A 503 -6.49 -23.33 -9.14
N TRP A 504 -5.92 -23.81 -8.03
CA TRP A 504 -4.61 -23.41 -7.54
C TRP A 504 -3.64 -24.58 -7.58
N ALA A 505 -2.45 -24.36 -8.13
CA ALA A 505 -1.32 -25.28 -7.95
C ALA A 505 -1.11 -25.53 -6.45
N ARG A 506 -0.70 -26.74 -6.08
CA ARG A 506 -0.49 -27.13 -4.69
C ARG A 506 1.01 -27.07 -4.38
N PRO A 507 1.44 -26.37 -3.30
CA PRO A 507 2.82 -26.43 -2.82
C PRO A 507 3.23 -27.87 -2.50
N VAL A 508 4.52 -28.16 -2.60
CA VAL A 508 5.09 -29.48 -2.30
C VAL A 508 6.22 -29.36 -1.28
N VAL A 509 6.33 -30.31 -0.37
CA VAL A 509 7.52 -30.42 0.48
C VAL A 509 8.71 -30.96 -0.32
N PRO A 510 9.96 -30.55 0.00
CA PRO A 510 11.15 -30.88 -0.77
C PRO A 510 11.67 -32.32 -0.55
N ASN A 511 10.79 -33.33 -0.46
CA ASN A 511 11.13 -34.74 -0.17
C ASN A 511 12.13 -35.39 -1.17
N ALA A 512 12.40 -34.73 -2.31
CA ALA A 512 13.39 -35.16 -3.30
C ALA A 512 14.79 -34.57 -3.05
N LEU A 513 14.95 -33.61 -2.13
CA LEU A 513 16.24 -33.14 -1.65
C LEU A 513 16.71 -34.08 -0.52
N GLY A 514 18.01 -34.39 -0.50
CA GLY A 514 18.60 -35.22 0.54
C GLY A 514 18.66 -34.49 1.89
N THR A 515 18.75 -35.24 2.99
CA THR A 515 18.90 -34.71 4.35
C THR A 515 20.04 -33.69 4.44
N ASP A 516 21.21 -34.06 3.93
CA ASP A 516 22.43 -33.25 4.00
C ASP A 516 22.28 -31.91 3.24
N THR A 517 21.50 -31.91 2.15
CA THR A 517 21.15 -30.70 1.39
C THR A 517 20.17 -29.83 2.19
N MET A 518 19.18 -30.42 2.84
CA MET A 518 18.24 -29.69 3.69
C MET A 518 18.96 -29.08 4.91
N ASP A 519 19.81 -29.81 5.60
CA ASP A 519 20.62 -29.30 6.73
C ASP A 519 21.51 -28.13 6.28
N THR A 520 22.11 -28.23 5.09
CA THR A 520 22.90 -27.15 4.48
C THR A 520 22.04 -25.91 4.17
N ILE A 521 20.81 -26.10 3.69
CA ILE A 521 19.84 -25.02 3.45
C ILE A 521 19.41 -24.35 4.77
N LEU A 522 19.12 -25.15 5.80
CA LEU A 522 18.69 -24.66 7.11
C LEU A 522 19.79 -23.83 7.77
N GLY A 523 21.04 -24.35 7.81
CA GLY A 523 22.19 -23.62 8.35
C GLY A 523 22.45 -22.29 7.65
N LYS A 524 22.36 -22.25 6.31
CA LYS A 524 22.50 -20.99 5.56
C LYS A 524 21.33 -20.04 5.79
N THR A 525 20.11 -20.55 5.98
CA THR A 525 18.93 -19.73 6.28
C THR A 525 19.01 -19.11 7.68
N GLU A 526 19.58 -19.81 8.67
CA GLU A 526 19.86 -19.26 10.01
C GLU A 526 20.95 -18.16 9.98
N GLU A 527 22.00 -18.34 9.17
CA GLU A 527 23.01 -17.30 8.91
C GLU A 527 22.37 -16.04 8.30
N VAL A 528 21.58 -16.22 7.23
CA VAL A 528 20.90 -15.14 6.52
C VAL A 528 19.85 -14.42 7.39
N ARG A 529 19.12 -15.15 8.24
CA ARG A 529 18.20 -14.56 9.23
C ARG A 529 18.92 -13.60 10.18
N ARG A 530 20.08 -14.03 10.73
CA ARG A 530 20.90 -13.20 11.62
C ARG A 530 21.46 -11.97 10.91
N GLU A 531 21.85 -12.09 9.64
CA GLU A 531 22.32 -10.92 8.87
C GLU A 531 21.17 -9.94 8.60
N LEU A 532 19.99 -10.40 8.18
CA LEU A 532 18.80 -9.54 8.00
C LEU A 532 18.46 -8.79 9.29
N GLN A 533 18.40 -9.51 10.42
CA GLN A 533 18.14 -8.92 11.72
C GLN A 533 19.21 -7.86 12.10
N SER A 534 20.49 -8.15 11.86
CA SER A 534 21.57 -7.19 12.07
C SER A 534 21.43 -5.95 11.20
N ILE A 535 20.98 -6.07 9.94
CA ILE A 535 20.71 -4.94 9.04
C ILE A 535 19.55 -4.10 9.61
N MET A 536 18.42 -4.74 9.95
CA MET A 536 17.24 -4.06 10.48
C MET A 536 17.55 -3.31 11.78
N TRP A 537 18.27 -3.92 12.72
CA TRP A 537 18.68 -3.24 13.95
C TRP A 537 19.60 -2.05 13.70
N ARG A 538 20.64 -2.23 12.87
CA ARG A 538 21.67 -1.21 12.64
C ARG A 538 21.16 -0.02 11.83
N TYR A 539 20.27 -0.23 10.87
CA TYR A 539 19.89 0.80 9.90
C TYR A 539 18.42 1.23 9.98
N VAL A 540 17.54 0.41 10.56
CA VAL A 540 16.07 0.57 10.58
C VAL A 540 15.52 0.50 12.02
N GLY A 541 16.39 0.72 13.02
CA GLY A 541 16.07 0.72 14.44
C GLY A 541 15.38 2.00 14.92
N ILE A 542 15.69 2.38 16.17
CA ILE A 542 15.08 3.50 16.91
C ILE A 542 15.44 4.87 16.31
N VAL A 543 16.67 5.03 15.81
CA VAL A 543 17.17 6.25 15.16
C VAL A 543 17.58 5.92 13.73
N ARG A 544 17.07 6.68 12.76
CA ARG A 544 17.22 6.42 11.33
C ARG A 544 17.84 7.63 10.61
N SER A 545 18.26 7.41 9.37
CA SER A 545 18.56 8.45 8.39
C SER A 545 18.26 7.94 6.98
N THR A 546 18.08 8.84 6.02
CA THR A 546 17.89 8.55 4.60
C THR A 546 19.01 7.66 4.06
N THR A 547 20.26 7.95 4.44
CA THR A 547 21.43 7.14 4.05
C THR A 547 21.36 5.74 4.66
N MET A 548 21.03 5.62 5.95
CA MET A 548 20.89 4.32 6.60
C MET A 548 19.76 3.50 5.97
N LEU A 549 18.61 4.11 5.68
CA LEU A 549 17.47 3.43 5.06
C LEU A 549 17.76 2.98 3.62
N LYS A 550 18.44 3.80 2.81
CA LYS A 550 18.91 3.39 1.48
C LYS A 550 19.87 2.21 1.55
N THR A 551 20.87 2.27 2.44
CA THR A 551 21.80 1.14 2.67
C THR A 551 21.07 -0.09 3.22
N ALA A 552 20.02 0.07 4.02
CA ALA A 552 19.20 -1.06 4.46
C ALA A 552 18.53 -1.75 3.27
N LEU A 553 17.85 -0.98 2.40
CA LEU A 553 17.17 -1.52 1.22
C LEU A 553 18.15 -2.28 0.31
N GLU A 554 19.26 -1.63 -0.09
CA GLU A 554 20.31 -2.23 -0.92
C GLU A 554 20.81 -3.57 -0.34
N ARG A 555 21.12 -3.60 0.97
CA ARG A 555 21.66 -4.82 1.61
C ARG A 555 20.62 -5.91 1.82
N VAL A 556 19.35 -5.55 2.04
CA VAL A 556 18.24 -6.52 2.11
C VAL A 556 17.98 -7.14 0.74
N ASP A 557 18.01 -6.34 -0.34
CA ASP A 557 17.86 -6.82 -1.72
C ASP A 557 19.02 -7.74 -2.15
N GLU A 558 20.27 -7.35 -1.85
CA GLU A 558 21.45 -8.17 -2.11
C GLU A 558 21.40 -9.51 -1.36
N LEU A 559 20.98 -9.49 -0.08
CA LEU A 559 20.91 -10.67 0.78
C LEU A 559 19.79 -11.63 0.34
N GLU A 560 18.60 -11.13 -0.01
CA GLU A 560 17.52 -11.95 -0.57
C GLU A 560 17.95 -12.62 -1.88
N THR A 561 18.55 -11.84 -2.79
CA THR A 561 18.99 -12.34 -4.10
C THR A 561 20.07 -13.42 -3.98
N GLN A 562 21.04 -13.25 -3.06
CA GLN A 562 22.07 -14.26 -2.80
C GLN A 562 21.48 -15.54 -2.20
N TRP A 563 20.54 -15.42 -1.26
CA TRP A 563 19.90 -16.55 -0.61
C TRP A 563 18.98 -17.34 -1.56
N GLU A 564 18.15 -16.66 -2.35
CA GLU A 564 17.30 -17.32 -3.38
C GLU A 564 18.14 -17.99 -4.48
N LYS A 565 19.25 -17.36 -4.89
CA LYS A 565 20.21 -17.99 -5.81
C LYS A 565 20.80 -19.27 -5.19
N PHE A 566 21.22 -19.22 -3.94
CA PHE A 566 21.75 -20.38 -3.23
C PHE A 566 20.70 -21.51 -3.12
N LEU A 567 19.45 -21.21 -2.77
CA LEU A 567 18.36 -22.18 -2.75
C LEU A 567 18.21 -22.87 -4.12
N PHE A 568 18.19 -22.10 -5.20
CA PHE A 568 18.09 -22.63 -6.56
C PHE A 568 19.29 -23.53 -6.93
N GLU A 569 20.51 -23.14 -6.55
CA GLU A 569 21.72 -23.94 -6.75
C GLU A 569 21.72 -25.26 -5.95
N GLN A 570 21.05 -25.30 -4.79
CA GLN A 570 20.77 -26.54 -4.04
C GLN A 570 19.58 -27.36 -4.60
N GLY A 571 18.98 -26.94 -5.71
CA GLY A 571 17.89 -27.65 -6.39
C GLY A 571 16.47 -27.29 -5.91
N TRP A 572 16.32 -26.21 -5.13
CA TRP A 572 15.01 -25.72 -4.70
C TRP A 572 14.15 -25.28 -5.90
N LYS A 573 12.93 -25.82 -6.00
CA LYS A 573 11.98 -25.52 -7.08
C LYS A 573 10.95 -24.48 -6.66
N GLN A 574 10.33 -23.84 -7.65
CA GLN A 574 9.31 -22.81 -7.37
C GLN A 574 8.10 -23.36 -6.58
N THR A 575 7.73 -24.63 -6.71
CA THR A 575 6.60 -25.18 -5.92
C THR A 575 7.01 -25.67 -4.52
N MET A 576 8.29 -25.60 -4.14
CA MET A 576 8.78 -26.16 -2.87
C MET A 576 8.59 -25.23 -1.68
N VAL A 577 8.17 -25.81 -0.56
CA VAL A 577 7.94 -25.15 0.74
C VAL A 577 8.55 -25.93 1.91
N ALA A 578 9.19 -25.21 2.83
CA ALA A 578 9.55 -25.65 4.18
C ALA A 578 9.46 -24.45 5.12
N LEU A 579 9.30 -24.68 6.42
CA LEU A 579 9.00 -23.64 7.41
C LEU A 579 10.00 -22.48 7.35
N GLU A 580 11.29 -22.77 7.52
CA GLU A 580 12.35 -21.78 7.69
C GLU A 580 12.55 -20.94 6.42
N ALA A 581 12.40 -21.55 5.24
CA ALA A 581 12.48 -20.86 3.96
C ALA A 581 11.27 -19.95 3.71
N CYS A 582 10.06 -20.41 4.05
CA CYS A 582 8.85 -19.59 3.94
C CYS A 582 8.87 -18.43 4.96
N GLU A 583 9.31 -18.68 6.20
CA GLU A 583 9.56 -17.63 7.20
C GLU A 583 10.58 -16.61 6.69
N MET A 584 11.71 -17.05 6.12
CA MET A 584 12.75 -16.15 5.65
C MET A 584 12.24 -15.22 4.55
N ARG A 585 11.43 -15.72 3.60
CA ARG A 585 10.72 -14.90 2.59
C ARG A 585 9.75 -13.90 3.22
N ASN A 586 9.03 -14.30 4.27
CA ASN A 586 8.11 -13.41 4.98
C ASN A 586 8.86 -12.33 5.77
N LEU A 587 10.01 -12.65 6.37
CA LEU A 587 10.90 -11.70 7.03
C LEU A 587 11.50 -10.70 6.03
N PHE A 588 11.99 -11.14 4.87
CA PHE A 588 12.45 -10.25 3.80
C PHE A 588 11.33 -9.30 3.33
N CYS A 589 10.14 -9.83 3.04
CA CYS A 589 8.99 -9.03 2.63
C CYS A 589 8.61 -8.00 3.70
N SER A 590 8.53 -8.41 4.97
CA SER A 590 8.21 -7.52 6.09
C SER A 590 9.28 -6.43 6.27
N ALA A 591 10.56 -6.80 6.22
CA ALA A 591 11.68 -5.85 6.29
C ALA A 591 11.62 -4.79 5.17
N LYS A 592 11.41 -5.21 3.92
CA LYS A 592 11.25 -4.28 2.78
C LYS A 592 10.05 -3.37 2.93
N LEU A 593 8.91 -3.87 3.43
CA LEU A 593 7.73 -3.06 3.72
C LEU A 593 8.03 -2.00 4.79
N VAL A 594 8.72 -2.35 5.88
CA VAL A 594 9.15 -1.37 6.92
C VAL A 594 10.11 -0.33 6.34
N VAL A 595 11.12 -0.76 5.57
CA VAL A 595 12.12 0.14 4.96
C VAL A 595 11.48 1.10 3.95
N GLY A 596 10.66 0.59 3.04
CA GLY A 596 9.96 1.39 2.03
C GLY A 596 9.00 2.42 2.65
N SER A 597 8.20 2.01 3.64
CA SER A 597 7.35 2.95 4.41
C SER A 597 8.18 4.00 5.14
N ALA A 598 9.34 3.62 5.70
CA ALA A 598 10.23 4.55 6.37
C ALA A 598 10.90 5.55 5.41
N MET A 599 11.24 5.12 4.18
CA MET A 599 11.82 6.01 3.17
C MET A 599 10.81 7.02 2.62
N ALA A 600 9.52 6.66 2.57
CA ALA A 600 8.45 7.55 2.12
C ALA A 600 8.14 8.70 3.11
N ARG A 601 8.42 8.53 4.40
CA ARG A 601 8.12 9.53 5.44
C ARG A 601 9.31 10.46 5.71
N GLN A 602 9.26 11.68 5.17
CA GLN A 602 10.29 12.72 5.34
C GLN A 602 9.97 13.67 6.52
N GLU A 603 9.55 13.11 7.66
CA GLU A 603 9.33 13.81 8.94
C GLU A 603 9.70 12.88 10.11
N SER A 604 9.89 13.44 11.31
CA SER A 604 9.96 12.65 12.54
C SER A 604 8.67 12.76 13.33
N ARG A 605 7.99 11.63 13.52
CA ARG A 605 6.70 11.54 14.22
C ARG A 605 6.61 10.21 14.98
N GLY A 606 6.38 10.27 16.29
CA GLY A 606 6.23 9.08 17.15
C GLY A 606 7.42 8.13 17.04
N LEU A 607 7.14 6.90 16.60
CA LEU A 607 8.14 5.83 16.44
C LEU A 607 9.03 5.97 15.21
N HIS A 608 8.64 6.78 14.21
CA HIS A 608 9.53 7.12 13.12
C HIS A 608 10.36 8.34 13.52
N TYR A 609 11.64 8.15 13.81
CA TYR A 609 12.59 9.23 14.07
C TYR A 609 13.77 9.16 13.11
N THR A 610 13.91 10.20 12.28
CA THR A 610 14.97 10.34 11.27
C THR A 610 15.74 11.64 11.48
N ILE A 611 17.06 11.54 11.58
CA ILE A 611 17.92 12.70 11.89
C ILE A 611 17.96 13.76 10.77
N ASP A 612 17.64 13.36 9.54
CA ASP A 612 17.62 14.27 8.38
C ASP A 612 16.36 15.15 8.36
N PHE A 613 15.26 14.66 8.96
CA PHE A 613 13.99 15.37 9.09
C PHE A 613 13.51 15.30 10.56
N PRO A 614 14.20 15.99 11.50
CA PRO A 614 14.00 15.80 12.95
C PRO A 614 12.71 16.44 13.51
N HIS A 615 11.88 17.03 12.64
CA HIS A 615 10.67 17.77 13.02
C HIS A 615 9.42 17.12 12.41
N VAL A 616 8.29 17.27 13.09
CA VAL A 616 6.97 16.94 12.54
C VAL A 616 6.61 17.87 11.39
N GLN A 617 6.00 17.34 10.34
CA GLN A 617 5.44 18.09 9.23
C GLN A 617 3.94 17.85 9.15
N GLU A 618 3.13 18.87 9.38
CA GLU A 618 1.67 18.70 9.49
C GLU A 618 1.00 18.30 8.15
N SER A 619 1.62 18.66 7.03
CA SER A 619 1.25 18.16 5.69
C SER A 619 1.46 16.65 5.52
N MET A 620 2.34 16.03 6.31
CA MET A 620 2.61 14.59 6.31
C MET A 620 1.81 13.82 7.38
N ARG A 621 0.86 14.47 8.06
CA ARG A 621 -0.05 13.85 9.04
C ARG A 621 -1.15 13.00 8.36
N LEU A 622 -0.70 12.08 7.52
CA LEU A 622 -1.47 11.08 6.76
C LEU A 622 -0.77 9.72 6.91
N PRO A 623 -1.52 8.60 6.88
CA PRO A 623 -0.94 7.27 6.94
C PRO A 623 -0.10 6.99 5.67
N THR A 624 1.01 6.28 5.83
CA THR A 624 1.78 5.76 4.69
C THR A 624 1.02 4.56 4.13
N VAL A 625 0.75 4.53 2.83
CA VAL A 625 -0.05 3.49 2.18
C VAL A 625 0.78 2.82 1.10
N ILE A 626 0.94 1.50 1.21
CA ILE A 626 1.65 0.66 0.25
C ILE A 626 0.60 -0.14 -0.50
N PHE A 627 0.39 0.22 -1.77
CA PHE A 627 -0.37 -0.59 -2.71
C PHE A 627 0.55 -1.68 -3.28
N PRO A 628 0.04 -2.91 -3.50
CA PRO A 628 0.83 -3.95 -4.14
C PRO A 628 1.15 -3.55 -5.59
N SER A 629 2.42 -3.61 -5.97
CA SER A 629 2.83 -3.29 -7.34
C SER A 629 2.36 -4.36 -8.33
N ALA A 630 1.83 -3.94 -9.48
CA ALA A 630 1.85 -4.79 -10.67
C ALA A 630 3.32 -5.05 -11.07
N ALA A 631 3.62 -6.23 -11.60
CA ALA A 631 5.00 -6.62 -11.91
C ALA A 631 5.57 -5.78 -13.07
N VAL A 632 6.47 -4.84 -12.74
CA VAL A 632 7.32 -4.12 -13.69
C VAL A 632 8.71 -4.77 -13.67
N ASN A 633 9.16 -5.25 -14.84
CA ASN A 633 10.49 -5.86 -15.00
C ASN A 633 11.54 -4.76 -15.24
N GLU A 634 12.11 -4.17 -14.18
CA GLU A 634 13.35 -3.40 -14.31
C GLU A 634 14.36 -3.75 -13.22
N MET A 635 15.60 -4.02 -13.67
CA MET A 635 16.78 -4.11 -12.82
C MET A 635 18.00 -3.60 -13.59
N ASP A 636 18.14 -2.27 -13.67
CA ASP A 636 19.41 -1.54 -13.70
C ASP A 636 19.15 -0.03 -13.74
N SER A 637 19.23 0.69 -12.60
CA SER A 637 19.70 2.10 -12.48
C SER A 637 19.59 2.66 -11.05
N MET A 638 20.43 2.19 -10.13
CA MET A 638 20.70 2.95 -8.90
C MET A 638 22.19 3.01 -8.60
N LYS A 639 22.82 4.16 -8.95
CA LYS A 639 24.07 4.69 -8.37
C LYS A 639 24.43 6.05 -9.00
N LEU A 640 23.79 7.13 -8.54
CA LEU A 640 24.45 8.39 -8.16
C LEU A 640 23.42 9.36 -7.55
N LEU A 641 23.61 9.74 -6.27
CA LEU A 641 23.51 11.11 -5.76
C LEU A 641 23.47 11.13 -4.22
N VAL A 642 24.51 11.73 -3.63
CA VAL A 642 24.53 12.28 -2.27
C VAL A 642 25.20 13.66 -2.34
N GLY A 643 24.55 14.66 -1.73
CA GLY A 643 25.05 16.04 -1.63
C GLY A 643 24.45 17.00 -2.67
N VAL A 644 24.02 18.23 -2.33
CA VAL A 644 24.03 18.95 -1.04
C VAL A 644 22.80 19.90 -0.97
N PHE A 645 22.21 20.05 0.21
CA PHE A 645 21.10 20.98 0.53
C PHE A 645 21.56 22.45 0.70
N GLY A 646 20.66 23.44 0.55
CA GLY A 646 20.97 24.80 1.05
C GLY A 646 19.98 25.95 0.85
N THR A 647 18.91 26.03 1.67
CA THR A 647 18.24 27.29 2.13
C THR A 647 17.51 28.20 1.09
N LEU A 648 16.54 29.10 1.40
CA LEU A 648 16.32 29.93 2.60
C LEU A 648 14.88 30.55 2.72
N VAL A 649 14.40 30.74 3.97
CA VAL A 649 13.45 31.73 4.61
C VAL A 649 12.75 32.81 3.73
N LEU A 650 11.51 33.33 3.94
CA LEU A 650 10.27 33.07 4.74
C LEU A 650 9.30 34.31 4.56
N LYS A 651 8.05 34.30 5.11
CA LYS A 651 7.17 35.48 5.43
C LYS A 651 6.50 36.20 4.22
N MET A 652 5.36 36.91 4.31
CA MET A 652 4.49 37.46 5.39
C MET A 652 3.01 37.56 4.85
N VAL A 653 1.93 37.19 5.57
CA VAL A 653 1.00 37.99 6.46
C VAL A 653 -0.32 38.51 5.82
N THR A 654 -1.42 37.86 6.26
CA THR A 654 -2.81 38.27 6.67
C THR A 654 -3.75 39.23 5.90
N ASP A 655 -5.04 39.09 6.28
CA ASP A 655 -6.18 40.04 6.24
C ASP A 655 -7.04 40.12 4.96
N VAL A 656 -8.40 40.22 5.00
CA VAL A 656 -9.34 40.22 6.14
C VAL A 656 -10.74 39.65 5.74
N THR A 657 -11.57 39.36 6.74
CA THR A 657 -12.93 38.78 6.66
C THR A 657 -13.97 39.54 5.83
N LEU A 658 -15.00 38.82 5.35
CA LEU A 658 -16.38 39.33 5.31
C LEU A 658 -17.42 38.20 5.46
N VAL A 659 -18.29 38.32 6.45
CA VAL A 659 -19.41 37.38 6.72
C VAL A 659 -20.65 37.86 5.98
N GLY A 660 -21.35 36.94 5.30
CA GLY A 660 -22.67 37.15 4.71
C GLY A 660 -23.59 35.97 5.05
N SER A 661 -24.78 36.25 5.58
CA SER A 661 -25.71 35.25 6.11
C SER A 661 -26.47 34.46 5.03
N HIS A 662 -27.00 33.30 5.41
CA HIS A 662 -27.57 32.30 4.51
C HIS A 662 -28.79 32.76 3.70
N ALA A 663 -28.78 32.39 2.42
CA ALA A 663 -29.96 31.95 1.69
C ALA A 663 -29.72 30.50 1.22
N ASP A 664 -30.71 29.62 1.39
CA ASP A 664 -30.59 28.19 1.10
C ASP A 664 -30.60 27.92 -0.43
N VAL A 665 -29.41 27.96 -1.03
CA VAL A 665 -29.20 27.61 -2.44
C VAL A 665 -28.78 26.14 -2.51
N ARG A 666 -29.63 25.30 -3.12
CA ARG A 666 -29.35 23.88 -3.38
C ARG A 666 -27.92 23.69 -3.89
N ASN A 667 -27.07 23.07 -3.07
CA ASN A 667 -25.63 22.96 -3.33
C ASN A 667 -25.36 22.25 -4.66
N CYS A 668 -24.78 22.99 -5.62
CA CYS A 668 -24.28 22.41 -6.86
C CYS A 668 -23.09 21.49 -6.54
N LYS A 669 -23.23 20.19 -6.83
CA LYS A 669 -22.20 19.18 -6.60
C LYS A 669 -22.24 18.14 -7.71
N PHE A 670 -21.11 17.97 -8.39
CA PHE A 670 -20.89 16.91 -9.37
C PHE A 670 -20.45 15.64 -8.63
N PRO A 671 -21.16 14.50 -8.77
CA PRO A 671 -20.76 13.23 -8.15
C PRO A 671 -19.66 12.52 -8.93
N ALA A 672 -19.50 12.85 -10.22
CA ALA A 672 -18.53 12.28 -11.14
C ALA A 672 -18.17 13.27 -12.26
N MET A 673 -17.06 13.01 -12.96
CA MET A 673 -16.59 13.77 -14.12
C MET A 673 -16.17 12.83 -15.27
N TYR A 674 -16.53 13.14 -16.51
CA TYR A 674 -16.10 12.40 -17.70
C TYR A 674 -15.38 13.33 -18.67
N ASN A 675 -14.13 13.01 -18.98
CA ASN A 675 -13.30 13.82 -19.85
C ASN A 675 -13.14 13.19 -21.23
N PHE A 676 -13.14 14.03 -22.27
CA PHE A 676 -12.93 13.68 -23.67
C PHE A 676 -11.91 14.67 -24.26
N GLY A 677 -10.94 14.18 -25.01
CA GLY A 677 -9.81 15.05 -25.31
C GLY A 677 -8.66 14.46 -26.11
N ASP A 678 -7.69 15.32 -26.35
CA ASP A 678 -6.35 14.94 -26.80
C ASP A 678 -5.33 14.90 -25.64
N SER A 679 -4.03 14.83 -25.96
CA SER A 679 -2.93 14.70 -25.01
C SER A 679 -2.86 15.81 -23.96
N ASN A 680 -3.45 17.00 -24.19
CA ASN A 680 -3.52 18.04 -23.16
C ASN A 680 -4.36 17.64 -21.93
N SER A 681 -5.22 16.63 -22.07
CA SER A 681 -6.07 16.11 -21.00
C SER A 681 -6.01 14.59 -20.87
N ASP A 682 -5.05 13.91 -21.50
CA ASP A 682 -4.86 12.45 -21.42
C ASP A 682 -4.15 12.05 -20.11
N THR A 683 -4.83 11.31 -19.23
CA THR A 683 -4.30 10.86 -17.94
C THR A 683 -3.71 9.44 -17.97
N GLY A 684 -3.35 8.90 -19.15
CA GLY A 684 -2.71 7.59 -19.32
C GLY A 684 -3.33 6.69 -20.40
N GLY A 685 -4.34 7.17 -21.11
CA GLY A 685 -5.11 6.42 -22.10
C GLY A 685 -4.32 6.00 -23.32
N ILE A 686 -3.42 6.85 -23.85
CA ILE A 686 -2.53 6.43 -24.94
C ILE A 686 -1.51 5.39 -24.46
N SER A 687 -1.01 5.56 -23.23
CA SER A 687 -0.03 4.66 -22.59
C SER A 687 -0.60 3.26 -22.40
N ALA A 688 -1.82 3.17 -21.87
CA ALA A 688 -2.54 1.90 -21.70
C ALA A 688 -2.95 1.23 -23.02
N ALA A 689 -2.94 1.95 -24.14
CA ALA A 689 -3.51 1.49 -25.41
C ALA A 689 -2.49 1.11 -26.48
N LEU A 690 -1.42 1.89 -26.66
CA LEU A 690 -0.46 1.72 -27.75
C LEU A 690 0.99 1.56 -27.30
N GLY A 691 1.32 1.97 -26.06
CA GLY A 691 2.67 1.88 -25.50
C GLY A 691 2.93 3.02 -24.52
N GLU A 692 3.62 2.71 -23.43
CA GLU A 692 3.90 3.60 -22.32
C GLU A 692 4.68 4.87 -22.74
N ILE A 693 4.21 6.05 -22.31
CA ILE A 693 5.00 7.28 -22.39
C ILE A 693 6.13 7.19 -21.34
N PRO A 694 7.42 7.25 -21.74
CA PRO A 694 8.54 6.95 -20.86
C PRO A 694 8.79 8.04 -19.79
N PRO A 695 9.64 7.75 -18.78
CA PRO A 695 10.30 8.77 -17.95
C PRO A 695 10.85 9.92 -18.78
N PRO A 696 10.85 11.18 -18.29
CA PRO A 696 10.37 11.63 -16.97
C PRO A 696 8.89 12.11 -16.95
N ASN A 697 8.07 11.69 -17.91
CA ASN A 697 6.73 12.27 -18.09
C ASN A 697 5.75 11.86 -16.97
N GLY A 698 5.50 12.79 -16.03
CA GLY A 698 4.61 12.61 -14.89
C GLY A 698 5.31 12.70 -13.53
N GLU A 699 6.64 12.63 -13.51
CA GLU A 699 7.42 12.42 -12.30
C GLU A 699 7.42 13.60 -11.33
N THR A 700 7.25 14.85 -11.79
CA THR A 700 7.28 16.07 -10.95
C THR A 700 6.29 16.00 -9.79
N PHE A 701 5.11 15.41 -10.00
CA PHE A 701 4.06 15.29 -8.99
C PHE A 701 3.71 13.85 -8.62
N PHE A 702 3.73 12.91 -9.57
CA PHE A 702 3.38 11.52 -9.29
C PHE A 702 4.57 10.71 -8.75
N GLY A 703 5.81 11.20 -8.90
CA GLY A 703 7.02 10.48 -8.48
C GLY A 703 7.36 9.26 -9.34
N HIS A 704 6.58 9.02 -10.40
CA HIS A 704 6.76 7.98 -11.40
C HIS A 704 6.17 8.45 -12.75
N PRO A 705 6.51 7.80 -13.88
CA PRO A 705 5.84 8.05 -15.16
C PRO A 705 4.34 7.82 -15.03
N SER A 706 3.52 8.83 -15.33
CA SER A 706 2.06 8.75 -15.18
C SER A 706 1.34 8.49 -16.50
N GLY A 707 2.10 8.21 -17.57
CA GLY A 707 1.57 7.94 -18.91
C GLY A 707 0.98 9.15 -19.62
N ARG A 708 1.33 10.37 -19.16
CA ARG A 708 0.83 11.67 -19.63
C ARG A 708 1.87 12.38 -20.49
N SER A 709 1.49 13.29 -21.38
CA SER A 709 2.45 14.13 -22.12
C SER A 709 2.80 15.43 -21.36
N CYS A 710 3.19 15.32 -20.09
CA CYS A 710 3.48 16.45 -19.19
C CYS A 710 4.47 15.98 -18.12
N ASP A 711 5.15 16.89 -17.42
CA ASP A 711 5.98 16.53 -16.27
C ASP A 711 5.17 16.14 -15.03
N GLY A 712 3.86 16.42 -14.99
CA GLY A 712 2.99 16.06 -13.87
C GLY A 712 1.49 16.23 -14.14
N ARG A 713 0.84 17.15 -13.43
CA ARG A 713 -0.60 17.42 -13.47
C ARG A 713 -1.02 18.24 -14.69
N LEU A 714 -2.15 17.83 -15.25
CA LEU A 714 -2.86 18.46 -16.36
C LEU A 714 -3.98 19.37 -15.83
N ILE A 715 -4.53 20.22 -16.70
CA ILE A 715 -5.65 21.11 -16.34
C ILE A 715 -6.85 20.31 -15.77
N ILE A 716 -7.07 19.08 -16.25
CA ILE A 716 -8.17 18.21 -15.79
C ILE A 716 -8.01 17.74 -14.33
N ASP A 717 -6.79 17.60 -13.83
CA ASP A 717 -6.53 17.25 -12.42
C ASP A 717 -6.90 18.40 -11.49
N PHE A 718 -6.56 19.63 -11.87
CA PHE A 718 -6.95 20.84 -11.13
C PHE A 718 -8.47 21.08 -11.18
N ILE A 719 -9.16 20.64 -12.23
CA ILE A 719 -10.64 20.57 -12.23
C ILE A 719 -11.12 19.57 -11.17
N ALA A 720 -10.55 18.36 -11.11
CA ALA A 720 -10.94 17.34 -10.13
C ALA A 720 -10.72 17.81 -8.68
N GLU A 721 -9.55 18.39 -8.37
CA GLU A 721 -9.23 19.02 -7.07
C GLU A 721 -10.27 20.08 -6.69
N ARG A 722 -10.60 20.98 -7.63
CA ARG A 722 -11.58 22.05 -7.40
C ARG A 722 -12.98 21.51 -7.16
N LEU A 723 -13.34 20.39 -7.76
CA LEU A 723 -14.62 19.70 -7.53
C LEU A 723 -14.62 18.78 -6.30
N LYS A 724 -13.45 18.57 -5.66
CA LYS A 724 -13.23 17.57 -4.60
C LYS A 724 -13.55 16.14 -5.06
N LEU A 725 -13.15 15.82 -6.29
CA LEU A 725 -13.18 14.48 -6.85
C LEU A 725 -11.74 13.92 -6.89
N PRO A 726 -11.55 12.59 -6.84
CA PRO A 726 -10.29 11.96 -7.20
C PRO A 726 -9.85 12.33 -8.62
N TYR A 727 -8.54 12.26 -8.91
CA TYR A 727 -8.03 12.38 -10.28
C TYR A 727 -8.66 11.32 -11.18
N LEU A 728 -8.92 11.67 -12.45
CA LEU A 728 -9.54 10.74 -13.38
C LEU A 728 -8.51 9.75 -13.92
N SER A 729 -8.71 8.47 -13.66
CA SER A 729 -8.00 7.41 -14.35
C SER A 729 -8.45 7.29 -15.81
N ALA A 730 -7.53 6.83 -16.67
CA ALA A 730 -7.82 6.56 -18.07
C ALA A 730 -8.78 5.36 -18.21
N TYR A 731 -9.79 5.48 -19.08
CA TYR A 731 -10.76 4.41 -19.35
C TYR A 731 -10.11 3.13 -19.92
N LEU A 732 -9.02 3.29 -20.66
CA LEU A 732 -8.27 2.18 -21.26
C LEU A 732 -7.34 1.50 -20.26
N ASP A 733 -7.04 2.14 -19.12
CA ASP A 733 -6.35 1.51 -18.00
C ASP A 733 -7.35 0.68 -17.18
N SER A 734 -7.27 -0.64 -17.31
CA SER A 734 -8.33 -1.57 -16.93
C SER A 734 -8.06 -2.39 -15.66
N VAL A 735 -6.90 -2.21 -15.01
CA VAL A 735 -6.44 -3.05 -13.90
C VAL A 735 -6.39 -2.24 -12.60
N GLY A 736 -7.23 -2.61 -11.63
CA GLY A 736 -7.28 -1.94 -10.32
C GLY A 736 -7.95 -0.55 -10.32
N THR A 737 -8.31 -0.02 -11.49
CA THR A 737 -8.86 1.33 -11.68
C THR A 737 -10.23 1.55 -11.04
N ASP A 738 -10.36 2.61 -10.25
CA ASP A 738 -11.66 3.03 -9.68
C ASP A 738 -12.33 4.12 -10.55
N PHE A 739 -13.44 3.76 -11.19
CA PHE A 739 -14.24 4.68 -12.02
C PHE A 739 -15.46 5.28 -11.29
N ARG A 740 -15.57 5.08 -9.97
CA ARG A 740 -16.70 5.50 -9.12
C ARG A 740 -17.07 6.97 -9.30
N HIS A 741 -16.05 7.81 -9.49
CA HIS A 741 -16.13 9.26 -9.61
C HIS A 741 -15.87 9.78 -11.03
N GLY A 742 -15.85 8.90 -12.03
CA GLY A 742 -15.60 9.33 -13.41
C GLY A 742 -14.66 8.42 -14.18
N ALA A 743 -14.39 8.80 -15.42
CA ALA A 743 -13.39 8.15 -16.27
C ALA A 743 -12.89 9.14 -17.33
N ASN A 744 -11.62 9.02 -17.70
CA ASN A 744 -11.04 9.82 -18.77
C ASN A 744 -10.98 9.03 -20.09
N PHE A 745 -11.63 9.53 -21.13
CA PHE A 745 -11.61 8.94 -22.48
C PHE A 745 -10.68 9.70 -23.43
N ALA A 746 -10.02 10.76 -22.97
CA ALA A 746 -8.99 11.44 -23.74
C ALA A 746 -7.80 10.50 -24.01
N THR A 747 -7.18 10.68 -25.17
CA THR A 747 -6.01 9.92 -25.60
C THR A 747 -5.08 10.80 -26.43
N GLY A 748 -3.77 10.62 -26.30
CA GLY A 748 -2.76 11.34 -27.09
C GLY A 748 -3.01 11.30 -28.60
N GLY A 749 -2.71 12.42 -29.27
CA GLY A 749 -2.86 12.60 -30.71
C GLY A 749 -4.31 12.61 -31.24
N SER A 750 -5.34 12.55 -30.38
CA SER A 750 -6.73 12.48 -30.81
C SER A 750 -7.19 13.72 -31.56
N SER A 751 -7.85 13.50 -32.70
CA SER A 751 -8.62 14.48 -33.45
C SER A 751 -10.12 14.28 -33.23
N ILE A 752 -10.93 15.29 -33.53
CA ILE A 752 -12.38 15.16 -33.58
C ILE A 752 -12.78 14.25 -34.75
N ARG A 753 -12.18 14.49 -35.93
CA ARG A 753 -12.39 13.69 -37.14
C ARG A 753 -11.50 12.44 -37.16
N PRO A 754 -11.92 11.33 -37.81
CA PRO A 754 -11.04 10.20 -38.07
C PRO A 754 -9.88 10.58 -39.01
N GLY A 755 -8.76 9.85 -38.90
CA GLY A 755 -7.61 9.98 -39.83
C GLY A 755 -6.54 11.00 -39.42
N GLY A 756 -6.56 11.52 -38.19
CA GLY A 756 -5.44 12.26 -37.59
C GLY A 756 -4.36 11.33 -37.03
N TYR A 757 -3.54 11.82 -36.09
CA TYR A 757 -2.40 11.08 -35.52
C TYR A 757 -2.78 9.82 -34.72
N SER A 758 -4.02 9.73 -34.24
CA SER A 758 -4.46 8.68 -33.30
C SER A 758 -5.70 7.95 -33.83
N PRO A 759 -5.79 6.62 -33.66
CA PRO A 759 -7.00 5.86 -33.98
C PRO A 759 -8.17 6.19 -33.04
N PHE A 760 -7.90 6.81 -31.88
CA PHE A 760 -8.87 7.14 -30.83
C PHE A 760 -9.53 8.51 -31.03
N HIS A 761 -9.88 8.84 -32.28
CA HIS A 761 -10.62 10.07 -32.60
C HIS A 761 -11.94 10.17 -31.80
N LEU A 762 -12.51 11.38 -31.65
CA LEU A 762 -13.60 11.63 -30.69
C LEU A 762 -14.77 10.64 -30.79
N GLY A 763 -15.16 10.21 -32.00
CA GLY A 763 -16.21 9.20 -32.20
C GLY A 763 -15.93 7.85 -31.53
N VAL A 764 -14.67 7.44 -31.42
CA VAL A 764 -14.23 6.27 -30.65
C VAL A 764 -14.35 6.54 -29.16
N GLN A 765 -13.92 7.70 -28.66
CA GLN A 765 -14.06 8.08 -27.24
C GLN A 765 -15.54 8.11 -26.79
N ILE A 766 -16.44 8.65 -27.63
CA ILE A 766 -17.90 8.59 -27.38
C ILE A 766 -18.40 7.14 -27.37
N SER A 767 -17.89 6.30 -28.29
CA SER A 767 -18.27 4.88 -28.34
C SER A 767 -17.77 4.09 -27.13
N GLN A 768 -16.58 4.41 -26.63
CA GLN A 768 -16.03 3.89 -25.38
C GLN A 768 -16.89 4.30 -24.18
N PHE A 769 -17.26 5.59 -24.06
CA PHE A 769 -18.18 6.04 -23.00
C PHE A 769 -19.54 5.33 -23.05
N LYS A 770 -20.12 5.15 -24.24
CA LYS A 770 -21.38 4.41 -24.42
C LYS A 770 -21.25 2.96 -23.94
N GLN A 771 -20.14 2.30 -24.27
CA GLN A 771 -19.85 0.96 -23.76
C GLN A 771 -19.63 0.95 -22.24
N PHE A 772 -18.86 1.88 -21.70
CA PHE A 772 -18.61 2.03 -20.27
C PHE A 772 -19.92 2.18 -19.48
N LYS A 773 -20.77 3.13 -19.87
CA LYS A 773 -22.08 3.36 -19.25
C LYS A 773 -22.99 2.12 -19.39
N ALA A 774 -23.06 1.52 -20.58
CA ALA A 774 -23.90 0.34 -20.79
C ALA A 774 -23.42 -0.88 -19.98
N ARG A 775 -22.11 -1.07 -19.79
CA ARG A 775 -21.54 -2.12 -18.92
C ARG A 775 -21.78 -1.80 -17.45
N THR A 776 -21.53 -0.57 -17.03
CA THR A 776 -21.80 -0.06 -15.68
C THR A 776 -23.26 -0.29 -15.25
N ASN A 777 -24.21 0.06 -16.12
CA ASN A 777 -25.64 -0.15 -15.83
C ASN A 777 -26.05 -1.63 -15.79
N ARG A 778 -25.24 -2.56 -16.34
CA ARG A 778 -25.42 -4.01 -16.20
C ARG A 778 -24.79 -4.53 -14.90
N LEU A 779 -23.60 -4.03 -14.54
CA LEU A 779 -22.81 -4.41 -13.35
C LEU A 779 -23.25 -3.67 -12.07
N ARG A 780 -24.57 -3.54 -11.87
CA ARG A 780 -25.17 -2.76 -10.77
C ARG A 780 -24.62 -3.25 -9.42
N ASN A 781 -24.30 -2.31 -8.52
CA ASN A 781 -23.83 -2.50 -7.14
C ASN A 781 -22.33 -2.79 -6.93
N GLN A 782 -21.46 -2.66 -7.94
CA GLN A 782 -20.01 -2.59 -7.69
C GLN A 782 -19.60 -1.25 -7.06
N ARG A 783 -18.72 -1.28 -6.04
CA ARG A 783 -18.27 -0.08 -5.29
C ARG A 783 -17.44 0.89 -6.15
N HIS A 784 -16.78 0.40 -7.19
CA HIS A 784 -15.87 1.16 -8.05
C HIS A 784 -16.51 1.70 -9.34
N LEU A 785 -17.85 1.73 -9.41
CA LEU A 785 -18.59 2.19 -10.59
C LEU A 785 -19.63 3.29 -10.26
N PRO A 786 -19.90 4.20 -11.20
CA PRO A 786 -20.87 5.27 -11.02
C PRO A 786 -22.30 4.72 -11.10
N ARG A 787 -23.24 5.29 -10.33
CA ARG A 787 -24.66 4.89 -10.39
C ARG A 787 -25.31 5.49 -11.62
N GLU A 788 -26.29 4.79 -12.19
CA GLU A 788 -27.01 5.22 -13.40
C GLU A 788 -27.54 6.68 -13.32
N VAL A 789 -28.05 7.09 -12.15
CA VAL A 789 -28.55 8.46 -11.91
C VAL A 789 -27.44 9.53 -11.92
N GLU A 790 -26.19 9.15 -11.62
CA GLU A 790 -25.04 10.05 -11.46
C GLU A 790 -24.47 10.49 -12.81
N PHE A 791 -24.56 9.69 -13.87
CA PHE A 791 -24.25 10.13 -15.25
C PHE A 791 -25.02 11.41 -15.59
N SER A 792 -26.31 11.46 -15.26
CA SER A 792 -27.16 12.65 -15.52
C SER A 792 -26.88 13.86 -14.61
N LYS A 793 -25.93 13.72 -13.68
CA LYS A 793 -25.45 14.72 -12.72
C LYS A 793 -23.96 15.04 -12.88
N ALA A 794 -23.25 14.34 -13.76
CA ALA A 794 -21.80 14.44 -13.93
C ALA A 794 -21.40 15.66 -14.76
N LEU A 795 -20.15 16.11 -14.58
CA LEU A 795 -19.53 17.10 -15.45
C LEU A 795 -18.91 16.41 -16.67
N TYR A 796 -19.11 16.96 -17.86
CA TYR A 796 -18.56 16.45 -19.11
C TYR A 796 -17.58 17.48 -19.68
N THR A 797 -16.27 17.19 -19.60
CA THR A 797 -15.20 18.10 -20.00
C THR A 797 -14.67 17.76 -21.39
N PHE A 798 -14.26 18.79 -22.13
CA PHE A 798 -13.69 18.67 -23.48
C PHE A 798 -12.47 19.57 -23.63
N GLU A 799 -11.33 19.00 -24.03
CA GLU A 799 -10.14 19.70 -24.53
C GLU A 799 -9.64 18.96 -25.80
N ILE A 800 -10.17 19.36 -26.96
CA ILE A 800 -9.94 18.68 -28.25
C ILE A 800 -10.11 19.63 -29.44
N GLY A 801 -9.46 19.32 -30.55
CA GLY A 801 -9.54 20.07 -31.82
C GLY A 801 -8.20 20.68 -32.24
N GLN A 802 -7.22 20.72 -31.34
CA GLN A 802 -5.86 21.17 -31.64
C GLN A 802 -5.22 20.30 -32.72
N ASN A 803 -5.37 18.98 -32.62
CA ASN A 803 -4.80 18.03 -33.57
C ASN A 803 -5.45 18.07 -34.95
N ASP A 804 -6.76 18.36 -35.07
CA ASP A 804 -7.41 18.51 -36.38
C ASP A 804 -6.78 19.65 -37.18
N LEU A 805 -6.49 20.77 -36.53
CA LEU A 805 -5.80 21.92 -37.15
C LEU A 805 -4.33 21.63 -37.40
N ALA A 806 -3.60 21.08 -36.42
CA ALA A 806 -2.18 20.76 -36.54
C ALA A 806 -1.90 19.75 -37.66
N TYR A 807 -2.70 18.68 -37.73
CA TYR A 807 -2.62 17.69 -38.80
C TYR A 807 -2.98 18.30 -40.16
N GLY A 808 -4.00 19.15 -40.20
CA GLY A 808 -4.37 19.91 -41.40
C GLY A 808 -3.21 20.75 -41.95
N PHE A 809 -2.54 21.53 -41.10
CA PHE A 809 -1.39 22.36 -41.51
C PHE A 809 -0.15 21.55 -41.94
N GLN A 810 -0.05 20.27 -41.58
CA GLN A 810 1.03 19.39 -42.05
C GLN A 810 0.72 18.70 -43.39
N HIS A 811 -0.56 18.49 -43.73
CA HIS A 811 -0.99 17.61 -44.82
C HIS A 811 -1.88 18.27 -45.88
N SER A 812 -2.22 19.56 -45.74
CA SER A 812 -3.11 20.31 -46.64
C SER A 812 -2.75 21.79 -46.71
N SER A 813 -3.33 22.53 -47.65
CA SER A 813 -3.12 23.98 -47.74
C SER A 813 -3.79 24.69 -46.56
N GLU A 814 -3.31 25.89 -46.20
CA GLU A 814 -3.98 26.71 -45.18
C GLU A 814 -5.46 26.92 -45.52
N GLU A 815 -5.79 27.23 -46.79
CA GLU A 815 -7.18 27.41 -47.24
C GLU A 815 -8.06 26.18 -46.98
N ASP A 816 -7.51 24.97 -47.12
CA ASP A 816 -8.22 23.72 -46.83
C ASP A 816 -8.42 23.52 -45.31
N VAL A 817 -7.45 23.93 -44.49
CA VAL A 817 -7.61 23.95 -43.02
C VAL A 817 -8.79 24.86 -42.65
N TRP A 818 -8.84 26.09 -43.17
CA TRP A 818 -9.97 27.02 -42.95
C TRP A 818 -11.31 26.42 -43.41
N LYS A 819 -11.37 25.80 -44.59
CA LYS A 819 -12.57 25.12 -45.11
C LYS A 819 -12.99 23.91 -44.28
N SER A 820 -12.07 23.27 -43.55
CA SER A 820 -12.37 22.08 -42.74
C SER A 820 -13.04 22.39 -41.39
N ILE A 821 -12.85 23.59 -40.84
CA ILE A 821 -13.36 24.00 -39.51
C ILE A 821 -14.87 23.71 -39.32
N PRO A 822 -15.77 24.04 -40.28
CA PRO A 822 -17.20 23.76 -40.13
C PRO A 822 -17.52 22.26 -40.05
N ASP A 823 -16.82 21.40 -40.78
CA ASP A 823 -16.99 19.94 -40.73
C ASP A 823 -16.52 19.37 -39.39
N ILE A 824 -15.31 19.75 -38.95
CA ILE A 824 -14.76 19.38 -37.64
C ILE A 824 -15.78 19.70 -36.53
N LEU A 825 -16.33 20.93 -36.53
CA LEU A 825 -17.29 21.37 -35.51
C LEU A 825 -18.69 20.75 -35.66
N ASN A 826 -19.08 20.29 -36.84
CA ASN A 826 -20.30 19.49 -37.00
C ASN A 826 -20.13 18.09 -36.42
N GLN A 827 -18.96 17.46 -36.58
CA GLN A 827 -18.65 16.17 -35.96
C GLN A 827 -18.56 16.28 -34.42
N PHE A 828 -17.93 17.34 -33.90
CA PHE A 828 -17.98 17.67 -32.47
C PHE A 828 -19.42 17.82 -31.96
N ALA A 829 -20.27 18.57 -32.69
CA ALA A 829 -21.65 18.77 -32.30
C ALA A 829 -22.46 17.46 -32.26
N GLU A 830 -22.21 16.51 -33.16
CA GLU A 830 -22.87 15.21 -33.12
C GLU A 830 -22.32 14.29 -32.02
N ALA A 831 -21.03 14.41 -31.65
CA ALA A 831 -20.48 13.77 -30.45
C ALA A 831 -21.18 14.26 -29.16
N VAL A 832 -21.35 15.58 -29.01
CA VAL A 832 -22.10 16.18 -27.89
C VAL A 832 -23.56 15.72 -27.87
N LYS A 833 -24.25 15.71 -29.04
CA LYS A 833 -25.62 15.19 -29.16
C LYS A 833 -25.74 13.72 -28.77
N GLN A 834 -24.72 12.91 -29.06
CA GLN A 834 -24.68 11.51 -28.61
C GLN A 834 -24.54 11.39 -27.10
N LEU A 835 -23.65 12.15 -26.45
CA LEU A 835 -23.57 12.16 -24.98
C LEU A 835 -24.85 12.67 -24.32
N TYR A 836 -25.50 13.69 -24.90
CA TYR A 836 -26.79 14.16 -24.41
C TYR A 836 -27.89 13.10 -24.51
N LYS A 837 -27.93 12.32 -25.62
CA LYS A 837 -28.81 11.13 -25.73
C LYS A 837 -28.48 10.08 -24.65
N GLU A 838 -27.23 9.98 -24.24
CA GLU A 838 -26.79 9.18 -23.09
C GLU A 838 -27.00 9.86 -21.71
N GLY A 839 -27.70 11.00 -21.66
CA GLY A 839 -28.10 11.67 -20.43
C GLY A 839 -27.13 12.71 -19.88
N ALA A 840 -26.04 13.02 -20.60
CA ALA A 840 -25.12 14.10 -20.25
C ALA A 840 -25.83 15.47 -20.29
N LYS A 841 -25.58 16.32 -19.29
CA LYS A 841 -26.27 17.63 -19.15
C LYS A 841 -25.38 18.82 -18.89
N PHE A 842 -24.18 18.64 -18.35
CA PHE A 842 -23.32 19.74 -17.91
C PHE A 842 -22.01 19.66 -18.66
N PHE A 843 -21.84 20.53 -19.66
CA PHE A 843 -20.71 20.50 -20.58
C PHE A 843 -19.76 21.67 -20.29
N TRP A 844 -18.49 21.36 -20.05
CA TRP A 844 -17.41 22.30 -19.79
C TRP A 844 -16.38 22.17 -20.91
N VAL A 845 -16.48 23.06 -21.89
CA VAL A 845 -15.78 22.93 -23.18
C VAL A 845 -14.70 24.00 -23.26
N HIS A 846 -13.44 23.55 -23.27
CA HIS A 846 -12.30 24.41 -23.56
C HIS A 846 -12.25 24.67 -25.06
N ASN A 847 -11.81 25.87 -25.43
CA ASN A 847 -11.47 26.19 -26.81
C ASN A 847 -10.04 25.72 -27.16
N THR A 848 -9.65 25.74 -28.43
CA THR A 848 -8.28 25.37 -28.84
C THR A 848 -7.29 26.43 -28.38
N GLY A 849 -6.14 26.01 -27.82
CA GLY A 849 -5.06 26.91 -27.42
C GLY A 849 -4.40 27.67 -28.57
N PRO A 850 -3.44 28.56 -28.27
CA PRO A 850 -2.72 29.32 -29.30
C PRO A 850 -1.72 28.42 -30.05
N LEU A 851 -2.23 27.68 -31.04
CA LEU A 851 -1.47 26.71 -31.84
C LEU A 851 -0.20 27.31 -32.47
N GLY A 852 -0.23 28.58 -32.86
CA GLY A 852 0.92 29.29 -33.42
C GLY A 852 2.02 29.63 -32.40
N CYS A 853 1.71 29.63 -31.11
CA CYS A 853 2.66 29.91 -30.03
C CYS A 853 3.35 28.67 -29.47
N LEU A 854 2.98 27.46 -29.90
CA LEU A 854 3.71 26.25 -29.49
C LEU A 854 5.12 26.30 -30.09
N PRO A 855 6.20 26.02 -29.33
CA PRO A 855 7.56 26.04 -29.87
C PRO A 855 7.71 25.18 -31.14
N TYR A 856 7.03 24.03 -31.19
CA TYR A 856 6.95 23.19 -32.39
C TYR A 856 6.44 23.96 -33.63
N SER A 857 5.41 24.80 -33.49
CA SER A 857 4.90 25.61 -34.60
C SER A 857 5.89 26.66 -35.07
N VAL A 858 6.68 27.24 -34.16
CA VAL A 858 7.64 28.31 -34.48
C VAL A 858 8.91 27.73 -35.12
N ILE A 859 9.43 26.62 -34.61
CA ILE A 859 10.64 25.94 -35.14
C ILE A 859 10.48 25.54 -36.60
N TYR A 860 9.29 25.06 -37.00
CA TYR A 860 9.01 24.62 -38.37
C TYR A 860 8.35 25.71 -39.25
N ASN A 861 8.34 26.98 -38.81
CA ASN A 861 7.82 28.09 -39.61
C ASN A 861 8.95 28.75 -40.43
N SER A 862 8.89 28.61 -41.75
CA SER A 862 9.89 29.15 -42.69
C SER A 862 9.67 30.61 -43.11
N ASP A 863 8.53 31.23 -42.78
CA ASP A 863 8.24 32.63 -43.14
C ASP A 863 8.30 33.56 -41.91
N PRO A 864 9.34 34.40 -41.76
CA PRO A 864 9.44 35.33 -40.65
C PRO A 864 8.35 36.43 -40.68
N ASN A 865 7.74 36.70 -41.83
CA ASN A 865 6.62 37.64 -41.92
C ASN A 865 5.32 37.09 -41.31
N ASN A 866 5.26 35.78 -41.06
CA ASN A 866 4.11 35.10 -40.46
C ASN A 866 4.15 35.07 -38.92
N LEU A 867 5.00 35.87 -38.26
CA LEU A 867 5.02 35.97 -36.79
C LEU A 867 4.25 37.18 -36.25
N ASP A 868 3.64 37.04 -35.06
CA ASP A 868 3.02 38.13 -34.30
C ASP A 868 4.02 38.82 -33.34
N GLY A 869 3.56 39.84 -32.60
CA GLY A 869 4.40 40.60 -31.68
C GLY A 869 4.94 39.81 -30.48
N ASN A 870 4.46 38.57 -30.26
CA ASN A 870 4.94 37.64 -29.23
C ASN A 870 5.73 36.46 -29.83
N GLY A 871 6.09 36.53 -31.13
CA GLY A 871 6.82 35.48 -31.83
C GLY A 871 5.98 34.26 -32.24
N CYS A 872 4.65 34.34 -32.18
CA CYS A 872 3.77 33.24 -32.53
C CYS A 872 3.36 33.25 -34.01
N VAL A 873 3.18 32.08 -34.62
CA VAL A 873 2.76 31.93 -36.02
C VAL A 873 1.32 32.40 -36.22
N LYS A 874 1.14 33.52 -36.94
CA LYS A 874 -0.14 34.20 -37.18
C LYS A 874 -1.16 33.30 -37.86
N SER A 875 -0.84 32.66 -38.98
CA SER A 875 -1.82 31.81 -39.69
C SER A 875 -2.40 30.70 -38.80
N ARG A 876 -1.55 30.01 -38.04
CA ARG A 876 -1.96 28.97 -37.08
C ARG A 876 -2.81 29.53 -35.93
N ASN A 877 -2.45 30.70 -35.40
CA ASN A 877 -3.24 31.38 -34.37
C ASN A 877 -4.59 31.89 -34.92
N ASN A 878 -4.64 32.40 -36.14
CA ASN A 878 -5.86 32.86 -36.80
C ASN A 878 -6.84 31.70 -37.02
N ALA A 879 -6.35 30.54 -37.50
CA ALA A 879 -7.18 29.34 -37.66
C ALA A 879 -7.69 28.80 -36.31
N ALA A 880 -6.87 28.82 -35.25
CA ALA A 880 -7.31 28.47 -33.90
C ALA A 880 -8.38 29.45 -33.37
N GLN A 881 -8.20 30.76 -33.55
CA GLN A 881 -9.19 31.77 -33.16
C GLN A 881 -10.51 31.62 -33.95
N GLU A 882 -10.45 31.33 -35.24
CA GLU A 882 -11.64 31.07 -36.06
C GLU A 882 -12.36 29.80 -35.64
N PHE A 883 -11.62 28.72 -35.38
CA PHE A 883 -12.17 27.49 -34.81
C PHE A 883 -12.89 27.78 -33.48
N ASN A 884 -12.26 28.54 -32.60
CA ASN A 884 -12.84 28.95 -31.30
C ASN A 884 -14.11 29.78 -31.49
N ARG A 885 -14.09 30.75 -32.40
CA ARG A 885 -15.24 31.60 -32.75
C ARG A 885 -16.40 30.82 -33.38
N GLN A 886 -16.12 29.75 -34.12
CA GLN A 886 -17.15 28.87 -34.66
C GLN A 886 -17.65 27.86 -33.61
N LEU A 887 -16.76 27.34 -32.75
CA LEU A 887 -17.10 26.47 -31.62
C LEU A 887 -18.06 27.15 -30.66
N GLU A 888 -17.79 28.39 -30.28
CA GLU A 888 -18.66 29.18 -29.39
C GLU A 888 -20.08 29.35 -29.98
N ARG A 889 -20.18 29.63 -31.29
CA ARG A 889 -21.46 29.66 -32.01
C ARG A 889 -22.13 28.29 -32.04
N LYS A 890 -21.36 27.20 -32.23
CA LYS A 890 -21.87 25.82 -32.25
C LYS A 890 -22.41 25.39 -30.90
N LEU A 891 -21.73 25.73 -29.79
CA LEU A 891 -22.22 25.51 -28.42
C LEU A 891 -23.49 26.31 -28.12
N SER A 892 -23.61 27.52 -28.65
CA SER A 892 -24.83 28.33 -28.55
C SER A 892 -26.01 27.65 -29.27
N GLN A 893 -25.78 27.15 -30.50
CA GLN A 893 -26.77 26.35 -31.25
C GLN A 893 -27.14 25.04 -30.53
N LEU A 894 -26.17 24.34 -29.95
CA LEU A 894 -26.40 23.11 -29.19
C LEU A 894 -27.25 23.37 -27.94
N LYS A 895 -27.01 24.48 -27.23
CA LYS A 895 -27.81 24.89 -26.08
C LYS A 895 -29.28 25.18 -26.42
N GLU A 896 -29.56 25.66 -27.63
CA GLU A 896 -30.93 25.84 -28.14
C GLU A 896 -31.56 24.49 -28.56
N GLN A 897 -30.77 23.59 -29.14
CA GLN A 897 -31.23 22.27 -29.61
C GLN A 897 -31.41 21.23 -28.49
N LEU A 898 -30.73 21.40 -27.34
CA LEU A 898 -30.64 20.41 -26.27
C LEU A 898 -31.23 20.96 -24.95
N PRO A 899 -32.56 20.84 -24.74
CA PRO A 899 -33.24 21.40 -23.58
C PRO A 899 -32.74 20.75 -22.28
N ARG A 900 -32.76 21.50 -21.17
CA ARG A 900 -32.28 21.02 -19.85
C ARG A 900 -30.82 20.55 -19.89
N SER A 901 -29.96 21.26 -20.61
CA SER A 901 -28.50 21.15 -20.54
C SER A 901 -27.85 22.52 -20.33
N SER A 902 -26.67 22.51 -19.70
CA SER A 902 -25.83 23.67 -19.48
C SER A 902 -24.54 23.51 -20.30
N PHE A 903 -24.17 24.56 -21.03
CA PHE A 903 -22.93 24.66 -21.79
C PHE A 903 -22.11 25.83 -21.26
N THR A 904 -20.89 25.53 -20.81
CA THR A 904 -19.87 26.52 -20.46
C THR A 904 -18.77 26.46 -21.50
N TYR A 905 -18.65 27.52 -22.30
CA TYR A 905 -17.48 27.77 -23.15
C TYR A 905 -16.40 28.46 -22.32
N VAL A 906 -15.18 27.94 -22.39
CA VAL A 906 -14.03 28.32 -21.57
C VAL A 906 -12.88 28.75 -22.48
N ASP A 907 -12.43 29.99 -22.31
CA ASP A 907 -11.39 30.61 -23.14
C ASP A 907 -9.99 30.31 -22.59
N VAL A 908 -9.53 29.07 -22.83
CA VAL A 908 -8.16 28.67 -22.54
C VAL A 908 -7.16 29.29 -23.53
N TYR A 909 -7.60 29.68 -24.73
CA TYR A 909 -6.77 30.43 -25.69
C TYR A 909 -6.24 31.71 -25.05
N SER A 910 -7.11 32.59 -24.53
CA SER A 910 -6.67 33.84 -23.91
C SER A 910 -5.87 33.60 -22.62
N ALA A 911 -6.13 32.53 -21.87
CA ALA A 911 -5.30 32.15 -20.73
C ALA A 911 -3.88 31.76 -21.17
N LYS A 912 -3.75 30.78 -22.08
CA LYS A 912 -2.48 30.25 -22.59
C LYS A 912 -1.69 31.33 -23.34
N TYR A 913 -2.33 32.14 -24.19
CA TYR A 913 -1.69 33.24 -24.91
C TYR A 913 -1.15 34.31 -23.96
N ARG A 914 -1.90 34.67 -22.90
CA ARG A 914 -1.43 35.62 -21.88
C ARG A 914 -0.26 35.06 -21.07
N LEU A 915 -0.25 33.76 -20.76
CA LEU A 915 0.90 33.12 -20.11
C LEU A 915 2.15 33.28 -20.97
N ILE A 916 2.07 32.91 -22.25
CA ILE A 916 3.16 33.07 -23.22
C ILE A 916 3.62 34.53 -23.32
N SER A 917 2.70 35.48 -23.56
CA SER A 917 3.04 36.89 -23.73
C SER A 917 3.52 37.60 -22.45
N THR A 918 3.53 36.92 -21.30
CA THR A 918 4.00 37.48 -20.02
C THR A 918 4.88 36.52 -19.22
N ALA A 919 5.40 35.45 -19.83
CA ALA A 919 6.02 34.31 -19.11
C ALA A 919 7.17 34.73 -18.18
N GLU A 920 8.09 35.56 -18.69
CA GLU A 920 9.23 36.10 -17.93
C GLU A 920 8.77 36.95 -16.74
N ASN A 921 7.73 37.78 -16.93
CA ASN A 921 7.08 38.57 -15.87
C ASN A 921 6.29 37.69 -14.87
N GLN A 922 6.10 36.40 -15.15
CA GLN A 922 5.48 35.42 -14.27
C GLN A 922 6.50 34.44 -13.66
N GLY A 923 7.80 34.65 -13.90
CA GLY A 923 8.90 33.83 -13.33
C GLY A 923 9.32 32.62 -14.18
N PHE A 924 8.69 32.41 -15.33
CA PHE A 924 9.11 31.38 -16.28
C PHE A 924 10.31 31.84 -17.12
N VAL A 925 11.02 30.90 -17.74
CA VAL A 925 11.98 31.19 -18.82
C VAL A 925 11.26 31.65 -20.10
N HIS A 926 12.04 32.00 -21.12
CA HIS A 926 11.51 32.48 -22.39
C HIS A 926 10.51 31.45 -23.00
N PRO A 927 9.31 31.85 -23.50
CA PRO A 927 8.24 30.91 -23.87
C PRO A 927 8.60 29.87 -24.95
N MET A 928 9.61 30.17 -25.76
CA MET A 928 10.10 29.28 -26.82
C MET A 928 11.13 28.25 -26.34
N GLU A 929 11.59 28.38 -25.09
CA GLU A 929 12.34 27.33 -24.40
C GLU A 929 11.35 26.29 -23.85
N PHE A 930 11.65 25.02 -24.11
CA PHE A 930 10.87 23.89 -23.64
C PHE A 930 11.79 22.93 -22.89
N CYS A 931 11.25 22.32 -21.84
CA CYS A 931 12.06 21.59 -20.87
C CYS A 931 12.65 20.30 -21.44
N CYS A 932 11.98 19.63 -22.38
CA CYS A 932 12.33 18.27 -22.79
C CYS A 932 12.06 18.04 -24.29
N GLY A 933 12.67 17.02 -24.90
CA GLY A 933 12.30 16.59 -26.26
C GLY A 933 13.03 17.31 -27.41
N SER A 934 12.28 17.79 -28.41
CA SER A 934 12.77 17.90 -29.80
C SER A 934 13.44 19.22 -30.17
N TYR A 935 14.75 19.20 -30.47
CA TYR A 935 15.56 20.38 -30.79
C TYR A 935 15.90 20.50 -32.28
N TYR A 936 15.79 21.71 -32.84
CA TYR A 936 16.35 22.14 -34.14
C TYR A 936 16.17 21.14 -35.31
N GLY A 937 14.96 20.60 -35.47
CA GLY A 937 14.61 19.70 -36.57
C GLY A 937 14.76 18.21 -36.29
N TYR A 938 15.31 17.82 -35.14
CA TYR A 938 15.44 16.42 -34.72
C TYR A 938 14.36 16.07 -33.70
N HIS A 939 13.51 15.09 -34.03
CA HIS A 939 12.56 14.54 -33.06
C HIS A 939 13.30 13.65 -32.06
N ILE A 940 13.27 14.05 -30.80
CA ILE A 940 13.81 13.31 -29.68
C ILE A 940 12.67 13.19 -28.67
N ASP A 941 12.32 11.97 -28.29
CA ASP A 941 11.33 11.75 -27.24
C ASP A 941 11.86 12.27 -25.91
N CYS A 942 10.99 12.84 -25.07
CA CYS A 942 11.38 13.27 -23.75
C CYS A 942 11.98 12.07 -22.95
N GLY A 943 13.12 12.31 -22.29
CA GLY A 943 13.91 11.28 -21.59
C GLY A 943 14.96 10.55 -22.44
N LYS A 944 14.91 10.63 -23.77
CA LYS A 944 15.93 10.02 -24.66
C LYS A 944 17.06 11.00 -24.97
N LYS A 945 18.26 10.48 -25.18
CA LYS A 945 19.45 11.26 -25.60
C LYS A 945 19.76 11.02 -27.07
N ALA A 946 20.08 12.08 -27.80
CA ALA A 946 20.65 11.99 -29.14
C ALA A 946 21.91 12.86 -29.25
N VAL A 947 22.91 12.39 -30.00
CA VAL A 947 24.11 13.18 -30.31
C VAL A 947 24.00 13.69 -31.74
N VAL A 948 23.88 15.01 -31.91
CA VAL A 948 23.77 15.67 -33.22
C VAL A 948 24.94 16.62 -33.35
N ASN A 949 25.76 16.44 -34.40
CA ASN A 949 26.97 17.24 -34.67
C ASN A 949 27.90 17.39 -33.45
N GLY A 950 28.04 16.34 -32.65
CA GLY A 950 28.86 16.32 -31.43
C GLY A 950 28.22 16.95 -30.18
N THR A 951 27.03 17.53 -30.30
CA THR A 951 26.26 18.08 -29.16
C THR A 951 25.24 17.05 -28.67
N VAL A 952 25.14 16.86 -27.35
CA VAL A 952 24.15 15.96 -26.72
C VAL A 952 22.85 16.74 -26.47
N TYR A 953 21.75 16.26 -27.03
CA TYR A 953 20.41 16.80 -26.86
C TYR A 953 19.50 15.79 -26.13
N GLY A 954 18.40 16.27 -25.52
CA GLY A 954 17.31 15.45 -25.01
C GLY A 954 17.31 15.14 -23.50
N ASN A 955 18.25 15.67 -22.73
CA ASN A 955 18.06 15.74 -21.27
C ASN A 955 16.82 16.61 -20.97
N PRO A 956 15.94 16.21 -20.03
CA PRO A 956 14.99 17.15 -19.44
C PRO A 956 15.75 18.29 -18.73
N CYS A 957 15.13 19.46 -18.69
CA CYS A 957 15.63 20.59 -17.92
C CYS A 957 15.63 20.25 -16.42
N THR A 958 16.55 20.87 -15.68
CA THR A 958 16.71 20.62 -14.23
C THR A 958 15.58 21.17 -13.37
N ASP A 959 14.75 22.05 -13.92
CA ASP A 959 13.63 22.69 -13.23
C ASP A 959 12.44 22.90 -14.19
N PRO A 960 11.56 21.90 -14.33
CA PRO A 960 10.35 21.99 -15.16
C PRO A 960 9.40 23.11 -14.72
N SER A 961 9.43 23.49 -13.43
CA SER A 961 8.53 24.51 -12.88
C SER A 961 8.75 25.90 -13.48
N ARG A 962 9.95 26.14 -14.02
CA ARG A 962 10.32 27.39 -14.71
C ARG A 962 9.97 27.41 -16.19
N HIS A 963 9.50 26.32 -16.78
CA HIS A 963 9.22 26.27 -18.23
C HIS A 963 7.71 26.36 -18.49
N VAL A 964 7.29 27.14 -19.50
CA VAL A 964 5.87 27.13 -19.94
C VAL A 964 5.58 25.85 -20.72
N SER A 965 6.49 25.49 -21.63
CA SER A 965 6.40 24.34 -22.51
C SER A 965 7.19 23.15 -21.94
N TRP A 966 6.56 21.99 -21.89
CA TRP A 966 7.20 20.75 -21.50
C TRP A 966 8.02 20.16 -22.65
N ASP A 967 7.37 19.82 -23.77
CA ASP A 967 8.00 19.09 -24.89
C ASP A 967 7.96 19.82 -26.25
N GLY A 968 7.58 21.10 -26.25
CA GLY A 968 7.38 21.90 -27.46
C GLY A 968 5.94 21.88 -28.00
N VAL A 969 5.07 21.02 -27.45
CA VAL A 969 3.64 20.92 -27.78
C VAL A 969 2.76 21.06 -26.53
N HIS A 970 3.14 20.39 -25.44
CA HIS A 970 2.42 20.34 -24.18
C HIS A 970 2.97 21.32 -23.15
N TYR A 971 2.16 21.62 -22.14
CA TYR A 971 2.45 22.58 -21.08
C TYR A 971 3.01 21.84 -19.85
N SER A 972 3.92 22.49 -19.11
CA SER A 972 4.38 21.95 -17.82
C SER A 972 3.26 21.96 -16.78
N GLU A 973 3.42 21.22 -15.68
CA GLU A 973 2.50 21.28 -14.54
C GLU A 973 2.35 22.71 -14.01
N ALA A 974 3.45 23.45 -13.86
CA ALA A 974 3.43 24.83 -13.37
C ALA A 974 2.61 25.74 -14.30
N ALA A 975 2.73 25.54 -15.62
CA ALA A 975 1.94 26.26 -16.61
C ALA A 975 0.46 25.82 -16.61
N ASN A 976 0.17 24.52 -16.46
CA ASN A 976 -1.18 23.97 -16.33
C ASN A 976 -1.89 24.53 -15.08
N LEU A 977 -1.20 24.58 -13.93
CA LEU A 977 -1.69 25.19 -12.69
C LEU A 977 -1.98 26.68 -12.88
N TRP A 978 -1.08 27.42 -13.54
CA TRP A 978 -1.25 28.85 -13.81
C TRP A 978 -2.50 29.13 -14.65
N VAL A 979 -2.75 28.30 -15.68
CA VAL A 979 -3.93 28.37 -16.55
C VAL A 979 -5.19 27.97 -15.79
N ALA A 980 -5.16 26.84 -15.07
CA ALA A 980 -6.27 26.34 -14.26
C ALA A 980 -6.79 27.40 -13.28
N ASN A 981 -5.89 28.04 -12.52
CA ASN A 981 -6.22 29.10 -11.57
C ASN A 981 -7.00 30.30 -12.17
N ARG A 982 -6.94 30.51 -13.49
CA ARG A 982 -7.65 31.60 -14.19
C ARG A 982 -8.98 31.16 -14.83
N ILE A 983 -9.12 29.89 -15.20
CA ILE A 983 -10.33 29.40 -15.87
C ILE A 983 -11.36 28.81 -14.88
N LEU A 984 -10.91 28.20 -13.77
CA LEU A 984 -11.79 27.45 -12.85
C LEU A 984 -12.78 28.31 -12.06
N ASN A 985 -12.46 29.60 -11.85
CA ASN A 985 -13.34 30.57 -11.20
C ASN A 985 -14.43 31.13 -12.15
N GLY A 986 -14.40 30.76 -13.44
CA GLY A 986 -15.34 31.25 -14.44
C GLY A 986 -14.99 32.61 -15.08
N SER A 987 -13.89 33.27 -14.69
CA SER A 987 -13.54 34.61 -15.20
C SER A 987 -13.23 34.64 -16.71
N LEU A 988 -12.77 33.52 -17.27
CA LEU A 988 -12.59 33.29 -18.71
C LEU A 988 -13.66 32.35 -19.28
N SER A 989 -14.85 32.31 -18.68
CA SER A 989 -16.00 31.59 -19.21
C SER A 989 -17.07 32.56 -19.70
N ARG A 990 -17.70 32.30 -20.86
CA ARG A 990 -18.71 33.20 -21.47
C ARG A 990 -19.85 33.53 -20.51
N ARG A 991 -20.20 32.57 -19.65
CA ARG A 991 -20.97 32.79 -18.43
C ARG A 991 -19.96 32.79 -17.29
N ALA A 992 -19.87 33.89 -16.54
CA ALA A 992 -18.98 34.03 -15.38
C ALA A 992 -19.46 33.14 -14.22
N VAL A 993 -19.24 31.83 -14.37
CA VAL A 993 -19.74 30.76 -13.52
C VAL A 993 -18.57 29.82 -13.25
N SER A 994 -18.23 29.65 -11.98
CA SER A 994 -17.13 28.75 -11.61
C SER A 994 -17.45 27.29 -11.95
N VAL A 995 -16.43 26.44 -12.09
CA VAL A 995 -16.64 25.01 -12.41
C VAL A 995 -17.51 24.29 -11.38
N GLN A 996 -17.46 24.73 -10.11
CA GLN A 996 -18.29 24.23 -9.01
C GLN A 996 -19.77 24.65 -9.13
N GLU A 997 -20.09 25.59 -10.01
CA GLU A 997 -21.41 26.21 -10.14
C GLU A 997 -22.05 25.97 -11.51
N ALA A 998 -21.34 25.29 -12.42
CA ALA A 998 -21.81 24.99 -13.78
C ALA A 998 -23.16 24.26 -13.84
N CYS A 999 -23.60 23.64 -12.72
CA CYS A 999 -24.91 23.00 -12.59
C CYS A 999 -26.05 23.88 -12.04
N LYS A 1000 -25.81 25.14 -11.64
CA LYS A 1000 -26.83 26.06 -11.10
C LYS A 1000 -27.83 26.61 -12.15
N HIS A 1001 -27.67 26.29 -13.44
CA HIS A 1001 -28.32 26.98 -14.55
C HIS A 1001 -28.99 26.07 -15.60
N ILE A 1002 -29.72 25.04 -15.15
CA ILE A 1002 -30.59 24.16 -15.97
C ILE A 1002 -32.07 24.52 -15.79
#